data_AF-A0A671W7K4-F1
#
_entry.id   AF-A0A671W7K4-F1
#
_cell.length_a   1.000
_cell.length_b   1.000
_cell.length_c   1.000
_cell.angle_alpha   90.00
_cell.angle_beta   90.00
_cell.angle_gamma   90.00
#
_symmetry.space_group_name_H-M   'P 1'
#
loop_
_entity.id
_entity.type
_entity.pdbx_description
1 polymer ?
#
loop_
_entity_poly.entity_id
_entity_poly.type
_entity_poly.pdbx_seq_one_letter_code
_entity_poly.pdbx_strand_id
1 'polypeptide(L)'
;MSKIASLCCFTAPCFPDKMSPIKALTMKDYENQITALKKENFNLKLRIYFMEERMQQKCDDSTEDIFKTNIELKVELESMKRELAEKQELLVSASKALESLAGREPGEPHRLREQAQREMDALREAFSKRIADLEQSLQAAEEEVEKMAAIAEQEKRRNINMEKQLQALGPQSTFAPVPSPVQDLQQALQDKDNEISRLESCNKLLTEELTRTKSTNESLTKTLEDTQNQNKNLLVKLDEKEDELSSEKKNALKRDKTIQGLTQVLREKEKEIAELCHEIEDRDDALAKAREAAHKAQLQKYQGVEEHQNVLMEKQTELAHLQGEHHAKVLEAQKLQRALDRKEQELADLQQAKDQLEVELEDLQQQKKKGDKALNDLNNQIKKLSGEIGDRESALEHQYQELLDQTKRKVQAHEVTIQRLTSTLADKEQQLQEYMNMVRDFEQSKSPGGNDGVLSKLRQRLKEKEKALEQALDEKFAAIEEKDNEIHQLQLSLRERERDLERLNNLLSHNEETINSFDSLIKEKDVELQHLANTLKNLQRAKQDVEDNLNRSLREKDSIISQLQLSLEGKTKDMEEMAESMLSQSQTHARDLAEQMGQRLKVTEAMLAEAVKARERLVADNESAVEGLLATVSSKDRLLKESAEHYNRMLSERTQEIQELRKQLSDRQQQLVTAEKQSSTTAQEGYLETAELRAQLAEKESIINKLLQRGQERDKFLAEVRQREEPDHVLELKQTIQIMQEKLDEREGELSRRNSEDNGENIPLAKKSVVILKKELAQKTEALNKALKRENELKISLAELQSLLSELEGRNEGQAANIESLTATLKTKDEIIDVLHQRLGQRGDSRAEHTENQVIGSGMERSLPGLPQREITMIGGDSQQEALPNLIALQQEHDALNKALRAEQQLYSSLVRTVKEQDSAQRLHALQLELTAVQLLRQQLEESIKTNEQLRDDLEREIHRAKLREGMDLIDPKELESMRHQLEDAQRWNASLQARLGAIQNRGGGVGGANDGGETLSFIGDQTSYMSICVGEGQDDGLSELSVLELQDCVSRLQELNNELQNRLSLLEMSAHDTYNKEDQVMPGSSPWKQVRGHKRNSCWRGVNV
;
A
#
# COMPACT_ATOMS: atom_id res chain seq x y z
N MET A 1 51.75 0.53 -10.35
CA MET A 1 52.52 1.71 -9.89
C MET A 1 52.04 2.95 -10.64
N SER A 2 52.03 4.11 -10.00
CA SER A 2 52.15 5.45 -10.64
C SER A 2 51.25 5.82 -11.83
N LYS A 3 49.92 5.79 -11.64
CA LYS A 3 48.96 6.88 -11.97
C LYS A 3 47.54 6.48 -11.53
N ILE A 4 46.63 7.46 -11.45
CA ILE A 4 45.32 7.40 -10.77
C ILE A 4 45.47 7.39 -9.24
N ALA A 5 45.89 8.55 -8.72
CA ALA A 5 45.91 8.88 -7.29
C ALA A 5 45.63 10.39 -7.11
N SER A 6 44.59 10.89 -7.76
CA SER A 6 44.23 12.31 -7.76
C SER A 6 42.80 12.54 -8.30
N LEU A 7 41.76 12.20 -7.53
CA LEU A 7 40.45 12.89 -7.55
C LEU A 7 39.54 12.46 -6.38
N CYS A 8 40.05 12.49 -5.14
CA CYS A 8 39.23 12.15 -3.96
C CYS A 8 39.62 12.99 -2.73
N CYS A 9 39.36 14.30 -2.80
CA CYS A 9 39.64 15.26 -1.73
C CYS A 9 38.47 16.26 -1.56
N PHE A 10 37.25 15.75 -1.36
CA PHE A 10 36.21 16.53 -0.70
C PHE A 10 36.51 16.56 0.81
N THR A 11 37.29 17.55 1.23
CA THR A 11 37.51 17.84 2.64
C THR A 11 36.19 18.28 3.27
N ALA A 12 35.64 17.45 4.16
CA ALA A 12 34.59 17.90 5.07
C ALA A 12 35.11 19.07 5.93
N PRO A 13 34.28 20.07 6.27
CA PRO A 13 34.71 21.13 7.18
C PRO A 13 34.98 20.53 8.57
N CYS A 14 36.24 20.53 9.00
CA CYS A 14 36.55 20.22 10.39
C CYS A 14 35.93 21.30 11.28
N PHE A 15 35.10 20.89 12.25
CA PHE A 15 34.68 21.76 13.33
C PHE A 15 35.93 22.29 14.07
N PRO A 16 36.00 23.59 14.41
CA PRO A 16 37.14 24.15 15.11
C PRO A 16 37.20 23.63 16.55
N ASP A 17 38.13 22.71 16.79
CA ASP A 17 38.42 22.13 18.09
C ASP A 17 39.00 23.19 19.07
N LYS A 18 38.63 23.07 20.35
CA LYS A 18 39.07 23.88 21.51
C LYS A 18 38.97 25.42 21.38
N MET A 19 37.89 25.97 21.91
CA MET A 19 37.91 27.33 22.47
C MET A 19 39.02 27.46 23.52
N SER A 20 39.77 28.56 23.48
CA SER A 20 40.76 28.97 24.49
C SER A 20 40.84 30.50 24.54
N PRO A 21 41.21 31.09 25.69
CA PRO A 21 40.41 32.17 26.25
C PRO A 21 40.55 33.53 25.55
N ILE A 22 39.38 34.16 25.36
CA ILE A 22 39.09 35.60 25.31
C ILE A 22 40.29 36.49 24.92
N LYS A 23 40.54 36.59 23.62
CA LYS A 23 41.04 37.85 23.05
C LYS A 23 39.84 38.77 22.85
N ALA A 24 39.92 40.00 23.33
CA ALA A 24 38.89 41.00 23.09
C ALA A 24 38.89 41.38 21.60
N LEU A 25 37.89 40.86 20.86
CA LEU A 25 37.60 41.26 19.49
C LEU A 25 37.19 42.74 19.48
N THR A 26 37.72 43.51 18.53
CA THR A 26 37.32 44.90 18.37
C THR A 26 35.95 44.99 17.69
N MET A 27 35.24 46.11 17.85
CA MET A 27 33.95 46.32 17.15
C MET A 27 34.04 46.08 15.64
N LYS A 28 35.17 46.44 15.03
CA LYS A 28 35.44 46.23 13.61
C LYS A 28 35.57 44.74 13.24
N ASP A 29 36.06 43.90 14.15
CA ASP A 29 36.13 42.45 13.93
C ASP A 29 34.74 41.82 13.95
N TYR A 30 33.85 42.29 14.84
CA TYR A 30 32.43 41.90 14.82
C TYR A 30 31.70 42.39 13.56
N GLU A 31 31.94 43.63 13.10
CA GLU A 31 31.39 44.14 11.83
C GLU A 31 31.86 43.31 10.63
N ASN A 32 33.15 42.95 10.59
CA ASN A 32 33.72 42.07 9.58
C ASN A 32 33.08 40.66 9.63
N GLN A 33 32.91 40.09 10.83
CA GLN A 33 32.30 38.78 11.02
C GLN A 33 30.82 38.76 10.60
N ILE A 34 30.05 39.79 10.97
CA ILE A 34 28.67 39.98 10.51
C ILE A 34 28.60 40.12 8.99
N THR A 35 29.57 40.81 8.37
CA THR A 35 29.63 40.98 6.91
C THR A 35 29.99 39.68 6.19
N ALA A 36 30.92 38.89 6.74
CA ALA A 36 31.24 37.55 6.25
C ALA A 36 30.02 36.61 6.35
N LEU A 37 29.36 36.55 7.51
CA LEU A 37 28.15 35.75 7.73
C LEU A 37 27.00 36.18 6.80
N LYS A 38 26.81 37.48 6.53
CA LYS A 38 25.83 37.96 5.55
C LYS A 38 26.13 37.47 4.14
N LYS A 39 27.40 37.48 3.72
CA LYS A 39 27.84 37.00 2.40
C LYS A 39 27.69 35.48 2.28
N GLU A 40 28.00 34.75 3.34
CA GLU A 40 27.79 33.29 3.43
C GLU A 40 26.31 32.93 3.39
N ASN A 41 25.46 33.64 4.15
CA ASN A 41 24.00 33.45 4.13
C ASN A 41 23.38 33.77 2.76
N PHE A 42 23.89 34.78 2.05
CA PHE A 42 23.49 35.09 0.67
C PHE A 42 23.89 33.98 -0.31
N ASN A 43 25.12 33.46 -0.23
CA ASN A 43 25.57 32.32 -1.03
C ASN A 43 24.77 31.04 -0.71
N LEU A 44 24.41 30.81 0.55
CA LEU A 44 23.54 29.70 0.97
C LEU A 44 22.14 29.86 0.37
N LYS A 45 21.55 31.06 0.39
CA LYS A 45 20.25 31.31 -0.26
C LYS A 45 20.28 31.08 -1.77
N LEU A 46 21.32 31.52 -2.47
CA LEU A 46 21.50 31.21 -3.90
C LEU A 46 21.63 29.70 -4.14
N ARG A 47 22.40 28.99 -3.31
CA ARG A 47 22.56 27.53 -3.42
C ARG A 47 21.29 26.76 -3.10
N ILE A 48 20.49 27.25 -2.15
CA ILE A 48 19.16 26.71 -1.83
C ILE A 48 18.22 26.93 -3.02
N TYR A 49 18.14 28.15 -3.55
CA TYR A 49 17.34 28.47 -4.74
C TYR A 49 17.67 27.57 -5.95
N PHE A 50 18.95 27.43 -6.32
CA PHE A 50 19.38 26.51 -7.39
C PHE A 50 19.33 25.01 -7.02
N MET A 51 18.94 24.66 -5.79
CA MET A 51 18.58 23.29 -5.40
C MET A 51 17.06 23.09 -5.46
N GLU A 52 16.29 24.05 -4.98
CA GLU A 52 14.82 24.09 -5.05
C GLU A 52 14.35 24.11 -6.52
N GLU A 53 14.91 24.98 -7.36
CA GLU A 53 14.59 25.08 -8.80
C GLU A 53 14.83 23.75 -9.54
N ARG A 54 15.98 23.09 -9.29
CA ARG A 54 16.30 21.77 -9.87
C ARG A 54 15.55 20.60 -9.22
N MET A 55 15.03 20.77 -8.00
CA MET A 55 14.13 19.78 -7.40
C MET A 55 12.71 19.96 -7.94
N GLN A 56 12.25 21.18 -8.15
CA GLN A 56 10.95 21.49 -8.73
C GLN A 56 10.86 20.94 -10.16
N GLN A 57 11.81 21.30 -11.04
CA GLN A 57 11.91 20.73 -12.39
C GLN A 57 11.91 19.19 -12.36
N LYS A 58 12.73 18.55 -11.52
CA LYS A 58 12.76 17.09 -11.42
C LYS A 58 11.48 16.47 -10.87
N CYS A 59 10.80 17.12 -9.94
CA CYS A 59 9.50 16.66 -9.44
C CYS A 59 8.45 16.73 -10.55
N ASP A 60 8.40 17.83 -11.29
CA ASP A 60 7.43 18.06 -12.36
C ASP A 60 7.70 17.11 -13.55
N ASP A 61 8.96 17.02 -14.03
CA ASP A 61 9.42 16.05 -15.04
C ASP A 61 9.07 14.60 -14.62
N SER A 62 9.42 14.22 -13.37
CA SER A 62 9.15 12.87 -12.88
C SER A 62 7.66 12.58 -12.71
N THR A 63 6.83 13.61 -12.49
CA THR A 63 5.38 13.46 -12.37
C THR A 63 4.77 13.21 -13.75
N GLU A 64 5.24 13.89 -14.80
CA GLU A 64 4.83 13.61 -16.17
C GLU A 64 5.33 12.22 -16.65
N ASP A 65 6.58 11.85 -16.36
CA ASP A 65 7.11 10.49 -16.62
C ASP A 65 6.35 9.40 -15.84
N ILE A 66 5.93 9.65 -14.60
CA ILE A 66 5.08 8.74 -13.81
C ILE A 66 3.69 8.62 -14.42
N PHE A 67 3.06 9.72 -14.86
CA PHE A 67 1.76 9.65 -15.55
C PHE A 67 1.88 8.92 -16.89
N LYS A 68 2.95 9.17 -17.64
CA LYS A 68 3.25 8.52 -18.92
C LYS A 68 3.46 7.02 -18.75
N THR A 69 4.33 6.59 -17.83
CA THR A 69 4.49 5.17 -17.51
C THR A 69 3.21 4.54 -16.93
N ASN A 70 2.38 5.29 -16.19
CA ASN A 70 1.07 4.80 -15.77
C ASN A 70 0.10 4.58 -16.94
N ILE A 71 0.12 5.46 -17.94
CA ILE A 71 -0.64 5.32 -19.20
C ILE A 71 -0.11 4.14 -20.02
N GLU A 72 1.20 4.02 -20.18
CA GLU A 72 1.86 2.91 -20.89
C GLU A 72 1.53 1.57 -20.23
N LEU A 73 1.74 1.42 -18.92
CA LEU A 73 1.37 0.21 -18.14
C LEU A 73 -0.14 -0.09 -18.18
N LYS A 74 -0.99 0.92 -18.30
CA LYS A 74 -2.44 0.75 -18.43
C LYS A 74 -2.85 0.30 -19.85
N VAL A 75 -2.16 0.78 -20.88
CA VAL A 75 -2.31 0.29 -22.27
C VAL A 75 -1.78 -1.14 -22.38
N GLU A 76 -0.64 -1.46 -21.78
CA GLU A 76 -0.11 -2.82 -21.67
C GLU A 76 -1.08 -3.74 -20.92
N LEU A 77 -1.65 -3.30 -19.78
CA LEU A 77 -2.64 -4.09 -19.04
C LEU A 77 -3.90 -4.38 -19.85
N GLU A 78 -4.46 -3.41 -20.59
CA GLU A 78 -5.64 -3.67 -21.45
C GLU A 78 -5.27 -4.46 -22.72
N SER A 79 -4.04 -4.36 -23.23
CA SER A 79 -3.56 -5.24 -24.31
C SER A 79 -3.40 -6.68 -23.81
N MET A 80 -2.74 -6.88 -22.66
CA MET A 80 -2.56 -8.18 -22.01
C MET A 80 -3.91 -8.81 -21.62
N LYS A 81 -4.90 -8.02 -21.19
CA LYS A 81 -6.28 -8.50 -20.97
C LYS A 81 -6.97 -8.93 -22.26
N ARG A 82 -6.80 -8.18 -23.35
CA ARG A 82 -7.37 -8.54 -24.65
C ARG A 82 -6.73 -9.81 -25.20
N GLU A 83 -5.40 -9.89 -25.17
CA GLU A 83 -4.66 -11.12 -25.49
C GLU A 83 -5.07 -12.29 -24.59
N LEU A 84 -5.33 -12.06 -23.30
CA LEU A 84 -5.81 -13.10 -22.40
C LEU A 84 -7.21 -13.56 -22.76
N ALA A 85 -8.11 -12.65 -23.15
CA ALA A 85 -9.45 -12.99 -23.62
C ALA A 85 -9.41 -13.76 -24.95
N GLU A 86 -8.62 -13.30 -25.92
CA GLU A 86 -8.38 -13.99 -27.20
C GLU A 86 -7.77 -15.39 -26.98
N LYS A 87 -6.78 -15.52 -26.08
CA LYS A 87 -6.18 -16.81 -25.71
C LYS A 87 -7.19 -17.70 -24.97
N GLN A 88 -8.06 -17.14 -24.14
CA GLN A 88 -9.11 -17.88 -23.44
C GLN A 88 -10.20 -18.38 -24.42
N GLU A 89 -10.58 -17.57 -25.41
CA GLU A 89 -11.50 -17.96 -26.48
C GLU A 89 -10.89 -19.05 -27.37
N LEU A 90 -9.62 -18.90 -27.77
CA LEU A 90 -8.88 -19.95 -28.48
C LEU A 90 -8.76 -21.24 -27.67
N LEU A 91 -8.57 -21.16 -26.35
CA LEU A 91 -8.50 -22.32 -25.45
C LEU A 91 -9.88 -22.99 -25.29
N VAL A 92 -10.97 -22.23 -25.19
CA VAL A 92 -12.35 -22.76 -25.20
C VAL A 92 -12.68 -23.40 -26.56
N SER A 93 -12.27 -22.78 -27.67
CA SER A 93 -12.42 -23.32 -29.03
C SER A 93 -11.63 -24.63 -29.20
N ALA A 94 -10.37 -24.66 -28.73
CA ALA A 94 -9.55 -25.86 -28.69
C ALA A 94 -10.13 -26.96 -27.77
N SER A 95 -10.72 -26.60 -26.62
CA SER A 95 -11.42 -27.56 -25.74
C SER A 95 -12.62 -28.17 -26.45
N LYS A 96 -13.48 -27.34 -27.08
CA LYS A 96 -14.63 -27.83 -27.87
C LYS A 96 -14.20 -28.72 -29.04
N ALA A 97 -13.08 -28.40 -29.70
CA ALA A 97 -12.51 -29.24 -30.76
C ALA A 97 -11.96 -30.57 -30.21
N LEU A 98 -11.24 -30.54 -29.08
CA LEU A 98 -10.71 -31.73 -28.42
C LEU A 98 -11.82 -32.61 -27.83
N GLU A 99 -12.90 -32.04 -27.29
CA GLU A 99 -14.10 -32.74 -26.84
C GLU A 99 -14.83 -33.39 -28.04
N SER A 100 -14.92 -32.69 -29.18
CA SER A 100 -15.49 -33.22 -30.42
C SER A 100 -14.66 -34.37 -31.01
N LEU A 101 -13.34 -34.38 -30.79
CA LEU A 101 -12.43 -35.47 -31.16
C LEU A 101 -12.48 -36.63 -30.15
N ALA A 102 -12.49 -36.34 -28.85
CA ALA A 102 -12.59 -37.33 -27.78
C ALA A 102 -13.96 -38.05 -27.78
N GLY A 103 -15.02 -37.39 -28.26
CA GLY A 103 -16.33 -37.97 -28.52
C GLY A 103 -16.34 -39.02 -29.66
N ARG A 104 -15.23 -39.24 -30.38
CA ARG A 104 -15.11 -40.26 -31.43
C ARG A 104 -14.30 -41.51 -31.04
N GLU A 105 -13.38 -41.44 -30.09
CA GLU A 105 -12.47 -42.55 -29.76
C GLU A 105 -12.28 -42.74 -28.24
N PRO A 106 -12.96 -43.70 -27.59
CA PRO A 106 -12.99 -43.84 -26.13
C PRO A 106 -11.75 -44.53 -25.51
N GLY A 107 -10.67 -44.74 -26.26
CA GLY A 107 -9.55 -45.61 -25.87
C GLY A 107 -8.32 -44.93 -25.26
N GLU A 108 -7.86 -43.81 -25.82
CA GLU A 108 -6.52 -43.28 -25.54
C GLU A 108 -6.37 -42.36 -24.31
N PRO A 109 -7.27 -41.40 -24.02
CA PRO A 109 -6.99 -40.38 -22.98
C PRO A 109 -6.89 -40.95 -21.56
N HIS A 110 -7.50 -42.11 -21.28
CA HIS A 110 -7.30 -42.80 -20.00
C HIS A 110 -5.87 -43.32 -19.82
N ARG A 111 -5.25 -43.89 -20.88
CA ARG A 111 -3.89 -44.45 -20.79
C ARG A 111 -2.83 -43.37 -20.57
N LEU A 112 -2.95 -42.25 -21.29
CA LEU A 112 -2.06 -41.09 -21.12
C LEU A 112 -2.20 -40.50 -19.71
N ARG A 113 -3.43 -40.42 -19.18
CA ARG A 113 -3.68 -39.92 -17.82
C ARG A 113 -3.09 -40.83 -16.74
N GLU A 114 -3.25 -42.16 -16.85
CA GLU A 114 -2.59 -43.08 -15.94
C GLU A 114 -1.06 -43.03 -16.02
N GLN A 115 -0.50 -42.86 -17.23
CA GLN A 115 0.95 -42.78 -17.40
C GLN A 115 1.52 -41.51 -16.76
N ALA A 116 0.92 -40.35 -17.03
CA ALA A 116 1.30 -39.09 -16.38
C ALA A 116 1.16 -39.16 -14.85
N GLN A 117 0.13 -39.85 -14.34
CA GLN A 117 -0.03 -40.09 -12.90
C GLN A 117 1.13 -40.91 -12.32
N ARG A 118 1.51 -42.02 -12.97
CA ARG A 118 2.65 -42.88 -12.55
C ARG A 118 3.99 -42.13 -12.59
N GLU A 119 4.21 -41.28 -13.60
CA GLU A 119 5.42 -40.46 -13.72
C GLU A 119 5.48 -39.38 -12.62
N MET A 120 4.35 -38.76 -12.28
CA MET A 120 4.24 -37.83 -11.15
C MET A 120 4.45 -38.51 -9.79
N ASP A 121 3.93 -39.71 -9.60
CA ASP A 121 4.09 -40.46 -8.34
C ASP A 121 5.54 -40.95 -8.17
N ALA A 122 6.20 -41.39 -9.25
CA ALA A 122 7.63 -41.73 -9.24
C ALA A 122 8.52 -40.52 -8.94
N LEU A 123 8.19 -39.33 -9.47
CA LEU A 123 8.87 -38.08 -9.11
C LEU A 123 8.68 -37.73 -7.63
N ARG A 124 7.48 -37.90 -7.07
CA ARG A 124 7.21 -37.68 -5.64
C ARG A 124 8.03 -38.63 -4.76
N GLU A 125 8.13 -39.90 -5.12
CA GLU A 125 8.94 -40.89 -4.39
C GLU A 125 10.44 -40.53 -4.48
N ALA A 126 10.93 -40.11 -5.64
CA ALA A 126 12.32 -39.65 -5.82
C ALA A 126 12.65 -38.41 -4.98
N PHE A 127 11.75 -37.40 -4.92
CA PHE A 127 11.93 -36.23 -4.05
C PHE A 127 11.84 -36.59 -2.57
N SER A 128 10.88 -37.44 -2.17
CA SER A 128 10.74 -37.92 -0.79
C SER A 128 12.00 -38.64 -0.32
N LYS A 129 12.58 -39.52 -1.15
CA LYS A 129 13.86 -40.15 -0.87
C LYS A 129 15.00 -39.14 -0.77
N ARG A 130 15.06 -38.16 -1.68
CA ARG A 130 16.11 -37.14 -1.66
C ARG A 130 16.05 -36.25 -0.42
N ILE A 131 14.85 -35.99 0.11
CA ILE A 131 14.67 -35.29 1.39
C ILE A 131 15.23 -36.15 2.54
N ALA A 132 14.87 -37.44 2.63
CA ALA A 132 15.39 -38.34 3.65
C ALA A 132 16.94 -38.49 3.60
N ASP A 133 17.53 -38.58 2.40
CA ASP A 133 18.99 -38.60 2.21
C ASP A 133 19.65 -37.31 2.75
N LEU A 134 18.99 -36.16 2.63
CA LEU A 134 19.46 -34.86 3.11
C LEU A 134 19.25 -34.68 4.63
N GLU A 135 18.13 -35.12 5.17
CA GLU A 135 17.85 -35.15 6.61
C GLU A 135 18.88 -36.02 7.35
N GLN A 136 19.18 -37.21 6.83
CA GLN A 136 20.24 -38.07 7.38
C GLN A 136 21.63 -37.43 7.28
N SER A 137 21.90 -36.67 6.20
CA SER A 137 23.16 -35.94 6.04
C SER A 137 23.28 -34.76 7.02
N LEU A 138 22.17 -34.07 7.30
CA LEU A 138 22.11 -32.99 8.29
C LEU A 138 22.33 -33.52 9.71
N GLN A 139 21.62 -34.59 10.10
CA GLN A 139 21.75 -35.20 11.42
C GLN A 139 23.19 -35.71 11.69
N ALA A 140 23.85 -36.26 10.67
CA ALA A 140 25.26 -36.65 10.77
C ALA A 140 26.21 -35.44 10.94
N ALA A 141 25.89 -34.29 10.35
CA ALA A 141 26.66 -33.06 10.54
C ALA A 141 26.45 -32.45 11.94
N GLU A 142 25.21 -32.49 12.46
CA GLU A 142 24.88 -32.06 13.82
C GLU A 142 25.63 -32.87 14.88
N GLU A 143 25.70 -34.20 14.73
CA GLU A 143 26.51 -35.06 15.59
C GLU A 143 28.01 -34.70 15.59
N GLU A 144 28.60 -34.36 14.44
CA GLU A 144 30.00 -33.95 14.38
C GLU A 144 30.24 -32.56 14.98
N VAL A 145 29.26 -31.65 14.90
CA VAL A 145 29.30 -30.35 15.60
C VAL A 145 29.24 -30.55 17.12
N GLU A 146 28.40 -31.46 17.63
CA GLU A 146 28.35 -31.77 19.06
C GLU A 146 29.65 -32.42 19.56
N LYS A 147 30.25 -33.32 18.77
CA LYS A 147 31.58 -33.90 19.06
C LYS A 147 32.67 -32.81 19.12
N MET A 148 32.66 -31.84 18.20
CA MET A 148 33.59 -30.69 18.26
C MET A 148 33.35 -29.79 19.48
N ALA A 149 32.09 -29.54 19.85
CA ALA A 149 31.76 -28.75 21.05
C ALA A 149 32.27 -29.43 22.34
N ALA A 150 32.13 -30.75 22.47
CA ALA A 150 32.66 -31.52 23.60
C ALA A 150 34.20 -31.44 23.70
N ILE A 151 34.91 -31.47 22.57
CA ILE A 151 36.38 -31.30 22.52
C ILE A 151 36.79 -29.89 22.97
N ALA A 152 36.05 -28.85 22.54
CA ALA A 152 36.32 -27.46 22.95
C ALA A 152 36.10 -27.25 24.47
N GLU A 153 35.06 -27.85 25.05
CA GLU A 153 34.86 -27.92 26.51
C GLU A 153 36.04 -28.58 27.24
N GLN A 154 36.60 -29.66 26.68
CA GLN A 154 37.73 -30.39 27.27
C GLN A 154 39.02 -29.57 27.29
N GLU A 155 39.35 -28.87 26.20
CA GLU A 155 40.48 -27.92 26.13
C GLU A 155 40.29 -26.73 27.11
N LYS A 156 39.07 -26.19 27.22
CA LYS A 156 38.77 -25.12 28.18
C LYS A 156 39.02 -25.54 29.64
N ARG A 157 38.65 -26.76 30.01
CA ARG A 157 38.92 -27.35 31.33
C ARG A 157 40.42 -27.58 31.57
N ARG A 158 41.20 -27.84 30.51
CA ARG A 158 42.67 -28.02 30.58
C ARG A 158 43.42 -26.73 30.90
N ASN A 159 43.04 -25.61 30.27
CA ASN A 159 43.68 -24.31 30.52
C ASN A 159 43.49 -23.83 31.97
N ILE A 160 42.28 -23.96 32.53
CA ILE A 160 41.96 -23.61 33.92
C ILE A 160 42.81 -24.41 34.94
N ASN A 161 43.25 -25.61 34.58
CA ASN A 161 44.13 -26.43 35.41
C ASN A 161 45.61 -26.00 35.34
N MET A 162 46.03 -25.35 34.24
CA MET A 162 47.38 -24.82 34.07
C MET A 162 47.56 -23.49 34.83
N GLU A 163 46.57 -22.59 34.73
CA GLU A 163 46.58 -21.26 35.35
C GLU A 163 46.68 -21.33 36.89
N LYS A 164 46.07 -22.35 37.49
CA LYS A 164 46.15 -22.65 38.94
C LYS A 164 47.53 -23.10 39.42
N GLN A 165 48.51 -23.34 38.54
CA GLN A 165 49.87 -23.72 38.92
C GLN A 165 50.86 -22.55 38.97
N LEU A 166 50.43 -21.32 38.65
CA LEU A 166 51.29 -20.14 38.54
C LEU A 166 51.07 -19.05 39.62
N GLN A 167 50.40 -19.36 40.72
CA GLN A 167 50.27 -18.44 41.87
C GLN A 167 50.62 -19.11 43.21
N ALA A 168 51.93 -19.25 43.48
CA ALA A 168 52.46 -19.58 44.80
C ALA A 168 53.84 -18.94 45.02
N LEU A 169 54.08 -18.46 46.26
CA LEU A 169 55.35 -17.92 46.80
C LEU A 169 55.81 -16.51 46.32
N GLY A 170 55.88 -15.57 47.27
CA GLY A 170 56.86 -14.46 47.32
C GLY A 170 57.80 -14.70 48.52
N PRO A 171 58.22 -13.70 49.32
CA PRO A 171 58.30 -12.23 49.11
C PRO A 171 59.62 -11.61 49.72
N GLN A 172 59.68 -10.26 49.89
CA GLN A 172 60.64 -9.48 50.73
C GLN A 172 62.11 -9.35 50.21
N SER A 173 62.98 -8.40 50.64
CA SER A 173 62.95 -7.41 51.75
C SER A 173 63.91 -6.19 51.62
N THR A 174 63.67 -5.13 52.41
CA THR A 174 64.59 -4.09 53.00
C THR A 174 65.76 -3.42 52.24
N PHE A 175 65.94 -2.08 52.42
CA PHE A 175 67.20 -1.43 52.87
C PHE A 175 66.98 0.04 53.37
N ALA A 176 68.01 0.72 53.88
CA ALA A 176 67.94 1.92 54.77
C ALA A 176 68.75 3.18 54.30
N PRO A 177 68.64 4.37 54.94
CA PRO A 177 69.01 5.68 54.33
C PRO A 177 70.13 6.54 55.03
N VAL A 178 70.34 7.79 54.53
CA VAL A 178 71.12 8.98 55.03
C VAL A 178 72.69 8.87 55.11
N PRO A 179 73.50 9.95 55.36
CA PRO A 179 73.35 11.43 55.19
C PRO A 179 74.60 12.18 54.58
N SER A 180 74.53 13.51 54.36
CA SER A 180 75.57 14.53 54.76
C SER A 180 75.18 15.99 54.39
N PRO A 181 75.57 16.99 55.23
CA PRO A 181 76.33 18.17 54.76
C PRO A 181 77.36 18.70 55.79
N VAL A 182 78.26 19.61 55.38
CA VAL A 182 79.41 20.16 56.18
C VAL A 182 79.73 21.60 55.72
N GLN A 183 80.45 22.48 56.43
CA GLN A 183 80.21 23.15 57.74
C GLN A 183 81.42 24.05 58.09
N ASP A 184 81.23 25.36 58.34
CA ASP A 184 82.29 26.34 58.67
C ASP A 184 82.11 27.01 60.05
N LEU A 185 83.22 27.50 60.65
CA LEU A 185 83.32 27.83 62.09
C LEU A 185 84.57 28.69 62.42
N GLN A 186 84.47 29.86 63.11
CA GLN A 186 85.58 30.54 63.83
C GLN A 186 85.14 31.81 64.64
N GLN A 187 85.85 32.39 65.64
CA GLN A 187 86.65 31.89 66.79
C GLN A 187 87.20 33.03 67.72
N ALA A 188 87.07 32.90 69.07
CA ALA A 188 87.92 33.50 70.18
C ALA A 188 88.14 35.04 70.33
N LEU A 189 88.83 35.57 71.37
CA LEU A 189 88.68 35.54 72.86
C LEU A 189 89.72 36.54 73.51
N GLN A 190 89.97 36.47 74.84
CA GLN A 190 90.99 37.20 75.67
C GLN A 190 90.79 38.72 75.90
N ASP A 191 91.14 39.37 77.03
CA ASP A 191 91.25 38.97 78.47
C ASP A 191 91.32 40.23 79.38
N LYS A 192 91.50 40.08 80.71
CA LYS A 192 91.14 41.11 81.71
C LYS A 192 92.12 41.26 82.91
N ASP A 193 92.30 42.51 83.38
CA ASP A 193 92.71 42.94 84.75
C ASP A 193 94.15 42.60 85.24
N ASN A 194 94.75 43.16 86.32
CA ASN A 194 94.41 44.14 87.39
C ASN A 194 95.76 44.73 87.96
N GLU A 195 95.91 45.77 88.81
CA GLU A 195 95.09 46.88 89.33
C GLU A 195 95.99 47.85 90.17
N ILE A 196 95.53 49.10 90.44
CA ILE A 196 95.95 50.11 91.45
C ILE A 196 97.46 50.36 91.71
N SER A 197 97.90 51.63 91.58
CA SER A 197 98.96 52.21 92.43
C SER A 197 99.21 53.73 92.31
N ARG A 198 99.53 54.38 93.45
CA ARG A 198 100.28 55.67 93.60
C ARG A 198 99.61 57.02 93.28
N LEU A 199 98.45 57.31 93.85
CA LEU A 199 97.67 58.56 93.66
C LEU A 199 98.03 59.76 94.60
N GLU A 200 99.23 59.80 95.22
CA GLU A 200 99.26 60.02 96.68
C GLU A 200 100.00 61.24 97.30
N SER A 201 100.48 62.27 96.56
CA SER A 201 101.27 63.35 97.22
C SER A 201 101.17 64.78 96.63
N CYS A 202 99.98 65.21 96.23
CA CYS A 202 99.69 66.62 95.91
C CYS A 202 99.08 67.36 97.12
N ASN A 203 99.88 67.74 98.15
CA ASN A 203 99.25 68.23 99.41
C ASN A 203 100.07 69.16 100.36
N LYS A 204 100.84 70.14 99.85
CA LYS A 204 101.52 71.14 100.73
C LYS A 204 101.46 72.63 100.31
N LEU A 205 100.96 72.98 99.13
CA LEU A 205 100.86 74.37 98.64
C LEU A 205 99.59 75.11 99.14
N LEU A 206 98.99 74.67 100.25
CA LEU A 206 97.58 74.93 100.56
C LEU A 206 97.30 76.20 101.39
N THR A 207 98.31 76.79 102.04
CA THR A 207 98.10 77.76 103.14
C THR A 207 97.88 79.20 102.69
N GLU A 208 98.43 79.62 101.54
CA GLU A 208 98.38 81.03 101.10
C GLU A 208 97.07 81.42 100.41
N GLU A 209 96.29 80.43 99.96
CA GLU A 209 94.90 80.61 99.48
C GLU A 209 93.94 81.13 100.57
N LEU A 210 94.28 80.96 101.86
CA LEU A 210 93.37 81.20 102.98
C LEU A 210 93.02 82.69 103.22
N THR A 211 93.84 83.62 102.72
CA THR A 211 93.55 85.07 102.82
C THR A 211 92.79 85.57 101.60
N ARG A 212 93.06 85.02 100.41
CA ARG A 212 92.35 85.31 99.16
C ARG A 212 90.89 84.87 99.22
N THR A 213 90.65 83.70 99.81
CA THR A 213 89.31 83.12 100.00
C THR A 213 88.38 83.93 100.90
N LYS A 214 88.91 84.80 101.79
CA LYS A 214 88.05 85.65 102.65
C LYS A 214 87.33 86.76 101.89
N SER A 215 88.01 87.47 101.00
CA SER A 215 87.37 88.55 100.22
C SER A 215 86.44 88.00 99.13
N THR A 216 86.74 86.82 98.57
CA THR A 216 85.79 86.14 97.68
C THR A 216 84.52 85.73 98.44
N ASN A 217 84.62 85.26 99.69
CA ASN A 217 83.46 84.78 100.45
C ASN A 217 82.35 85.83 100.63
N GLU A 218 82.66 87.12 100.80
CA GLU A 218 81.62 88.18 100.90
C GLU A 218 80.93 88.49 99.57
N SER A 219 81.67 88.39 98.45
CA SER A 219 81.04 88.46 97.11
C SER A 219 80.20 87.22 96.82
N LEU A 220 80.67 86.05 97.27
CA LEU A 220 80.01 84.76 97.08
C LEU A 220 78.71 84.67 97.88
N THR A 221 78.65 85.15 99.13
CA THR A 221 77.40 85.14 99.92
C THR A 221 76.32 86.00 99.30
N LYS A 222 76.64 87.16 98.70
CA LYS A 222 75.62 87.96 98.00
C LYS A 222 75.13 87.26 96.73
N THR A 223 76.03 86.71 95.91
CA THR A 223 75.59 85.89 94.76
C THR A 223 74.86 84.62 95.18
N LEU A 224 75.14 84.07 96.37
CA LEU A 224 74.38 82.95 96.94
C LEU A 224 72.96 83.36 97.29
N GLU A 225 72.74 84.55 97.86
CA GLU A 225 71.40 85.06 98.17
C GLU A 225 70.60 85.38 96.90
N ASP A 226 71.22 86.05 95.91
CA ASP A 226 70.59 86.33 94.61
C ASP A 226 70.24 85.03 93.87
N THR A 227 71.14 84.04 93.83
CA THR A 227 70.85 82.72 93.22
C THR A 227 69.87 81.89 94.05
N GLN A 228 69.84 82.01 95.38
CA GLN A 228 68.83 81.36 96.22
C GLN A 228 67.43 81.93 95.98
N ASN A 229 67.32 83.24 95.74
CA ASN A 229 66.04 83.86 95.39
C ASN A 229 65.63 83.56 93.94
N GLN A 230 66.57 83.47 93.00
CA GLN A 230 66.30 82.93 91.66
C GLN A 230 65.83 81.47 91.72
N ASN A 231 66.49 80.62 92.51
CA ASN A 231 66.11 79.22 92.69
C ASN A 231 64.70 79.07 93.31
N LYS A 232 64.31 79.91 94.28
CA LYS A 232 62.91 79.95 94.78
C LYS A 232 61.92 80.30 93.68
N ASN A 233 62.20 81.31 92.86
CA ASN A 233 61.33 81.70 91.75
C ASN A 233 61.29 80.65 90.62
N LEU A 234 62.37 79.89 90.42
CA LEU A 234 62.39 78.74 89.52
C LEU A 234 61.61 77.55 90.10
N LEU A 235 61.64 77.34 91.41
CA LEU A 235 60.82 76.31 92.09
C LEU A 235 59.33 76.59 91.94
N VAL A 236 58.88 77.82 92.21
CA VAL A 236 57.46 78.21 92.02
C VAL A 236 57.03 78.03 90.56
N LYS A 237 57.89 78.38 89.60
CA LYS A 237 57.63 78.13 88.17
C LYS A 237 57.69 76.66 87.77
N LEU A 238 58.41 75.83 88.51
CA LEU A 238 58.40 74.38 88.31
C LEU A 238 57.09 73.80 88.82
N ASP A 239 56.67 74.16 90.04
CA ASP A 239 55.38 73.77 90.62
C ASP A 239 54.21 74.19 89.71
N GLU A 240 54.18 75.45 89.24
CA GLU A 240 53.19 75.96 88.26
C GLU A 240 53.14 75.10 86.98
N LYS A 241 54.31 74.64 86.48
CA LYS A 241 54.39 73.81 85.27
C LYS A 241 54.10 72.34 85.52
N GLU A 242 54.36 71.83 86.71
CA GLU A 242 53.90 70.50 87.12
C GLU A 242 52.38 70.46 87.30
N ASP A 243 51.76 71.53 87.82
CA ASP A 243 50.32 71.64 87.94
C ASP A 243 49.62 71.82 86.57
N GLU A 244 50.16 72.66 85.67
CA GLU A 244 49.73 72.72 84.27
C GLU A 244 49.81 71.34 83.61
N LEU A 245 50.95 70.64 83.74
CA LEU A 245 51.15 69.29 83.21
C LEU A 245 50.19 68.27 83.84
N SER A 246 49.86 68.40 85.13
CA SER A 246 48.86 67.58 85.82
C SER A 246 47.46 67.82 85.25
N SER A 247 47.13 69.07 84.95
CA SER A 247 45.85 69.46 84.36
C SER A 247 45.71 68.92 82.94
N GLU A 248 46.77 68.97 82.14
CA GLU A 248 46.74 68.52 80.75
C GLU A 248 46.79 66.99 80.64
N LYS A 249 47.49 66.29 81.55
CA LYS A 249 47.34 64.83 81.71
C LYS A 249 45.89 64.43 82.04
N LYS A 250 45.20 65.19 82.91
CA LYS A 250 43.77 64.99 83.21
C LYS A 250 42.87 65.30 82.02
N ASN A 251 43.28 66.17 81.09
CA ASN A 251 42.52 66.47 79.87
C ASN A 251 42.76 65.42 78.78
N ALA A 252 44.01 64.99 78.56
CA ALA A 252 44.35 63.89 77.66
C ALA A 252 43.52 62.63 78.01
N LEU A 253 43.52 62.23 79.29
CA LEU A 253 42.75 61.07 79.76
C LEU A 253 41.21 61.22 79.61
N LYS A 254 40.68 62.44 79.47
CA LYS A 254 39.27 62.66 79.04
C LYS A 254 39.12 62.43 77.54
N ARG A 255 40.02 62.99 76.71
CA ARG A 255 40.03 62.79 75.25
C ARG A 255 40.15 61.31 74.90
N ASP A 256 41.05 60.58 75.56
CA ASP A 256 41.24 59.13 75.36
C ASP A 256 39.96 58.33 75.66
N LYS A 257 39.23 58.69 76.73
CA LYS A 257 37.93 58.09 77.04
C LYS A 257 36.85 58.44 76.01
N THR A 258 36.83 59.67 75.50
CA THR A 258 35.93 60.06 74.39
C THR A 258 36.26 59.30 73.11
N ILE A 259 37.55 59.15 72.78
CA ILE A 259 38.01 58.38 71.61
C ILE A 259 37.61 56.91 71.77
N GLN A 260 37.87 56.27 72.92
CA GLN A 260 37.44 54.90 73.18
C GLN A 260 35.92 54.71 73.03
N GLY A 261 35.11 55.66 73.52
CA GLY A 261 33.66 55.66 73.33
C GLY A 261 33.25 55.75 71.86
N LEU A 262 33.84 56.68 71.11
CA LEU A 262 33.58 56.82 69.67
C LEU A 262 34.05 55.58 68.87
N THR A 263 35.20 54.99 69.21
CA THR A 263 35.70 53.74 68.62
C THR A 263 34.84 52.53 68.97
N GLN A 264 34.12 52.54 70.10
CA GLN A 264 33.12 51.51 70.43
C GLN A 264 31.87 51.68 69.57
N VAL A 265 31.32 52.90 69.47
CA VAL A 265 30.14 53.20 68.62
C VAL A 265 30.43 52.96 67.14
N LEU A 266 31.65 53.25 66.66
CA LEU A 266 32.07 52.92 65.29
C LEU A 266 32.08 51.41 65.05
N ARG A 267 32.66 50.60 65.96
CA ARG A 267 32.63 49.13 65.83
C ARG A 267 31.21 48.54 65.91
N GLU A 268 30.33 49.17 66.68
CA GLU A 268 28.90 48.81 66.71
C GLU A 268 28.20 49.12 65.38
N LYS A 269 28.52 50.26 64.74
CA LYS A 269 28.00 50.60 63.40
C LYS A 269 28.66 49.83 62.26
N GLU A 270 29.93 49.47 62.36
CA GLU A 270 30.60 48.54 61.43
C GLU A 270 29.93 47.15 61.47
N LYS A 271 29.57 46.67 62.67
CA LYS A 271 28.81 45.45 62.85
C LYS A 271 27.38 45.54 62.29
N GLU A 272 26.67 46.63 62.57
CA GLU A 272 25.32 46.88 62.02
C GLU A 272 25.33 46.97 60.48
N ILE A 273 26.37 47.57 59.88
CA ILE A 273 26.57 47.60 58.43
C ILE A 273 26.84 46.20 57.88
N ALA A 274 27.69 45.40 58.55
CA ALA A 274 27.96 44.02 58.12
C ALA A 274 26.71 43.13 58.20
N GLU A 275 25.89 43.29 59.25
CA GLU A 275 24.60 42.59 59.41
C GLU A 275 23.61 43.01 58.30
N LEU A 276 23.52 44.31 57.99
CA LEU A 276 22.70 44.83 56.89
C LEU A 276 23.19 44.38 55.50
N CYS A 277 24.50 44.27 55.28
CA CYS A 277 25.06 43.73 54.03
C CYS A 277 24.65 42.26 53.84
N HIS A 278 24.75 41.44 54.88
CA HIS A 278 24.34 40.04 54.81
C HIS A 278 22.82 39.90 54.62
N GLU A 279 22.02 40.77 55.26
CA GLU A 279 20.58 40.89 55.03
C GLU A 279 20.20 41.37 53.60
N ILE A 280 21.12 41.99 52.86
CA ILE A 280 20.95 42.33 51.44
C ILE A 280 21.33 41.13 50.57
N GLU A 281 22.47 40.48 50.85
CA GLU A 281 22.90 39.25 50.19
C GLU A 281 21.82 38.16 50.23
N ASP A 282 21.28 37.84 51.42
CA ASP A 282 20.18 36.88 51.60
C ASP A 282 18.92 37.26 50.79
N ARG A 283 18.62 38.55 50.65
CA ARG A 283 17.46 39.03 49.88
C ARG A 283 17.68 38.94 48.38
N ASP A 284 18.86 39.28 47.88
CA ASP A 284 19.20 39.13 46.47
C ASP A 284 19.27 37.66 46.06
N ASP A 285 19.78 36.78 46.94
CA ASP A 285 19.81 35.33 46.75
C ASP A 285 18.38 34.73 46.74
N ALA A 286 17.48 35.24 47.59
CA ALA A 286 16.06 34.89 47.57
C ALA A 286 15.35 35.42 46.31
N LEU A 287 15.66 36.63 45.84
CA LEU A 287 15.12 37.20 44.60
C LEU A 287 15.62 36.46 43.35
N ALA A 288 16.88 35.98 43.34
CA ALA A 288 17.41 35.13 42.29
C ALA A 288 16.63 33.81 42.21
N LYS A 289 16.50 33.08 43.34
CA LYS A 289 15.74 31.83 43.43
C LYS A 289 14.26 32.01 43.05
N ALA A 290 13.64 33.14 43.42
CA ALA A 290 12.27 33.47 43.02
C ALA A 290 12.14 33.73 41.50
N ARG A 291 13.11 34.41 40.89
CA ARG A 291 13.15 34.62 39.41
C ARG A 291 13.36 33.32 38.65
N GLU A 292 14.25 32.46 39.12
CA GLU A 292 14.48 31.12 38.54
C GLU A 292 13.23 30.24 38.63
N ALA A 293 12.56 30.22 39.79
CA ALA A 293 11.31 29.48 39.98
C ALA A 293 10.19 30.01 39.05
N ALA A 294 10.04 31.32 38.92
CA ALA A 294 9.07 31.94 38.01
C ALA A 294 9.37 31.61 36.54
N HIS A 295 10.63 31.72 36.12
CA HIS A 295 11.07 31.37 34.76
C HIS A 295 10.83 29.89 34.45
N LYS A 296 11.16 28.99 35.40
CA LYS A 296 10.92 27.55 35.27
C LYS A 296 9.43 27.21 35.15
N ALA A 297 8.58 27.81 35.99
CA ALA A 297 7.13 27.64 35.90
C ALA A 297 6.55 28.17 34.58
N GLN A 298 7.10 29.28 34.06
CA GLN A 298 6.69 29.83 32.77
C GLN A 298 7.15 28.93 31.60
N LEU A 299 8.35 28.35 31.65
CA LEU A 299 8.80 27.35 30.68
C LEU A 299 7.89 26.12 30.69
N GLN A 300 7.59 25.55 31.86
CA GLN A 300 6.69 24.41 31.99
C GLN A 300 5.28 24.71 31.46
N LYS A 301 4.79 25.94 31.62
CA LYS A 301 3.51 26.37 31.03
C LYS A 301 3.56 26.39 29.50
N TYR A 302 4.65 26.85 28.89
CA TYR A 302 4.79 26.81 27.44
C TYR A 302 4.96 25.38 26.92
N GLN A 303 5.77 24.55 27.58
CA GLN A 303 5.95 23.14 27.24
C GLN A 303 4.62 22.37 27.28
N GLY A 304 3.80 22.53 28.34
CA GLY A 304 2.48 21.89 28.39
C GLY A 304 1.50 22.39 27.33
N VAL A 305 1.59 23.66 26.89
CA VAL A 305 0.79 24.18 25.77
C VAL A 305 1.28 23.62 24.43
N GLU A 306 2.60 23.51 24.23
CA GLU A 306 3.23 22.93 23.05
C GLU A 306 2.92 21.42 22.94
N GLU A 307 3.01 20.67 24.03
CA GLU A 307 2.59 19.27 24.13
C GLU A 307 1.09 19.11 23.80
N HIS A 308 0.21 19.93 24.36
CA HIS A 308 -1.22 19.91 24.02
C HIS A 308 -1.49 20.30 22.56
N GLN A 309 -0.74 21.25 22.00
CA GLN A 309 -0.90 21.68 20.61
C GLN A 309 -0.35 20.64 19.62
N ASN A 310 0.72 19.93 19.97
CA ASN A 310 1.27 18.81 19.20
C ASN A 310 0.30 17.62 19.22
N VAL A 311 -0.21 17.21 20.39
CA VAL A 311 -1.23 16.15 20.48
C VAL A 311 -2.53 16.54 19.74
N LEU A 312 -2.92 17.81 19.77
CA LEU A 312 -4.06 18.29 18.96
C LEU A 312 -3.74 18.20 17.45
N MET A 313 -2.53 18.57 17.03
CA MET A 313 -2.10 18.48 15.63
C MET A 313 -2.03 17.03 15.15
N GLU A 314 -1.46 16.12 15.95
CA GLU A 314 -1.46 14.67 15.70
C GLU A 314 -2.88 14.16 15.50
N LYS A 315 -3.80 14.46 16.42
CA LYS A 315 -5.21 14.04 16.30
C LYS A 315 -5.92 14.69 15.11
N GLN A 316 -5.56 15.91 14.74
CA GLN A 316 -6.06 16.57 13.52
C GLN A 316 -5.56 15.85 12.25
N THR A 317 -4.29 15.44 12.21
CA THR A 317 -3.71 14.70 11.07
C THR A 317 -4.22 13.27 10.98
N GLU A 318 -4.41 12.56 12.11
CA GLU A 318 -5.01 11.23 12.17
C GLU A 318 -6.47 11.27 11.70
N LEU A 319 -7.24 12.28 12.11
CA LEU A 319 -8.61 12.49 11.64
C LEU A 319 -8.67 12.82 10.15
N ALA A 320 -7.75 13.64 9.63
CA ALA A 320 -7.65 13.91 8.20
C ALA A 320 -7.23 12.66 7.39
N HIS A 321 -6.34 11.83 7.94
CA HIS A 321 -5.93 10.56 7.33
C HIS A 321 -7.09 9.57 7.28
N LEU A 322 -7.78 9.34 8.40
CA LEU A 322 -8.96 8.48 8.48
C LEU A 322 -10.10 8.98 7.58
N GLN A 323 -10.27 10.30 7.42
CA GLN A 323 -11.19 10.87 6.43
C GLN A 323 -10.74 10.54 5.00
N GLY A 324 -9.45 10.66 4.68
CA GLY A 324 -8.89 10.27 3.38
C GLY A 324 -9.11 8.79 3.07
N GLU A 325 -8.81 7.90 4.02
CA GLU A 325 -9.06 6.46 3.92
C GLU A 325 -10.55 6.15 3.75
N HIS A 326 -11.44 6.79 4.51
CA HIS A 326 -12.88 6.63 4.35
C HIS A 326 -13.35 7.03 2.95
N HIS A 327 -12.91 8.16 2.41
CA HIS A 327 -13.26 8.57 1.04
C HIS A 327 -12.69 7.59 -0.01
N ALA A 328 -11.46 7.09 0.18
CA ALA A 328 -10.88 6.07 -0.68
C ALA A 328 -11.69 4.76 -0.65
N LYS A 329 -12.12 4.31 0.54
CA LYS A 329 -12.95 3.12 0.73
C LYS A 329 -14.38 3.28 0.18
N VAL A 330 -14.97 4.47 0.27
CA VAL A 330 -16.25 4.78 -0.40
C VAL A 330 -16.10 4.75 -1.92
N LEU A 331 -15.02 5.29 -2.48
CA LEU A 331 -14.75 5.23 -3.93
C LEU A 331 -14.43 3.80 -4.40
N GLU A 332 -13.78 2.99 -3.58
CA GLU A 332 -13.56 1.55 -3.82
C GLU A 332 -14.89 0.79 -3.81
N ALA A 333 -15.73 1.00 -2.78
CA ALA A 333 -17.07 0.41 -2.70
C ALA A 333 -17.96 0.81 -3.90
N GLN A 334 -17.93 2.08 -4.35
CA GLN A 334 -18.64 2.51 -5.56
C GLN A 334 -18.09 1.86 -6.85
N LYS A 335 -16.78 1.60 -6.94
CA LYS A 335 -16.20 0.85 -8.07
C LYS A 335 -16.63 -0.60 -8.06
N LEU A 336 -16.67 -1.23 -6.88
CA LEU A 336 -17.12 -2.61 -6.70
C LEU A 336 -18.63 -2.75 -6.97
N GLN A 337 -19.46 -1.80 -6.52
CA GLN A 337 -20.89 -1.76 -6.86
C GLN A 337 -21.09 -1.68 -8.38
N ARG A 338 -20.46 -0.71 -9.06
CA ARG A 338 -20.53 -0.60 -10.53
C ARG A 338 -19.96 -1.81 -11.28
N ALA A 339 -19.14 -2.63 -10.64
CA ALA A 339 -18.68 -3.91 -11.20
C ALA A 339 -19.70 -5.03 -10.96
N LEU A 340 -20.35 -5.05 -9.79
CA LEU A 340 -21.46 -5.96 -9.47
C LEU A 340 -22.66 -5.68 -10.38
N ASP A 341 -23.11 -4.43 -10.50
CA ASP A 341 -24.22 -4.00 -11.37
C ASP A 341 -24.03 -4.51 -12.82
N ARG A 342 -22.80 -4.44 -13.32
CA ARG A 342 -22.42 -4.97 -14.65
C ARG A 342 -22.48 -6.49 -14.72
N LYS A 343 -22.08 -7.21 -13.66
CA LYS A 343 -22.19 -8.67 -13.62
C LYS A 343 -23.63 -9.14 -13.44
N GLU A 344 -24.47 -8.37 -12.76
CA GLU A 344 -25.92 -8.61 -12.71
C GLU A 344 -26.55 -8.40 -14.08
N GLN A 345 -26.15 -7.36 -14.83
CA GLN A 345 -26.59 -7.17 -16.22
C GLN A 345 -26.07 -8.28 -17.16
N GLU A 346 -24.78 -8.63 -17.13
CA GLU A 346 -24.22 -9.73 -17.93
C GLU A 346 -24.94 -11.07 -17.65
N LEU A 347 -25.33 -11.32 -16.39
CA LEU A 347 -26.11 -12.51 -16.02
C LEU A 347 -27.55 -12.43 -16.53
N ALA A 348 -28.18 -11.25 -16.53
CA ALA A 348 -29.51 -11.06 -17.11
C ALA A 348 -29.50 -11.25 -18.64
N ASP A 349 -28.50 -10.71 -19.34
CA ASP A 349 -28.32 -10.85 -20.79
C ASP A 349 -28.08 -12.32 -21.16
N LEU A 350 -27.23 -13.03 -20.41
CA LEU A 350 -26.98 -14.46 -20.60
C LEU A 350 -28.21 -15.33 -20.27
N GLN A 351 -29.01 -14.96 -19.27
CA GLN A 351 -30.27 -15.63 -18.96
C GLN A 351 -31.29 -15.43 -20.09
N GLN A 352 -31.40 -14.21 -20.64
CA GLN A 352 -32.26 -13.93 -21.79
C GLN A 352 -31.83 -14.73 -23.04
N ALA A 353 -30.52 -14.78 -23.33
CA ALA A 353 -29.98 -15.57 -24.44
C ALA A 353 -30.21 -17.08 -24.25
N LYS A 354 -30.06 -17.60 -23.02
CA LYS A 354 -30.41 -18.99 -22.68
C LYS A 354 -31.90 -19.26 -22.93
N ASP A 355 -32.78 -18.39 -22.47
CA ASP A 355 -34.23 -18.58 -22.60
C ASP A 355 -34.69 -18.46 -24.06
N GLN A 356 -34.04 -17.63 -24.88
CA GLN A 356 -34.20 -17.60 -26.34
C GLN A 356 -33.78 -18.92 -26.99
N LEU A 357 -32.60 -19.45 -26.66
CA LEU A 357 -32.11 -20.74 -27.19
C LEU A 357 -32.98 -21.93 -26.77
N GLU A 358 -33.62 -21.88 -25.60
CA GLU A 358 -34.60 -22.89 -25.19
C GLU A 358 -35.87 -22.83 -26.06
N VAL A 359 -36.37 -21.64 -26.39
CA VAL A 359 -37.50 -21.47 -27.33
C VAL A 359 -37.14 -21.92 -28.75
N GLU A 360 -35.97 -21.55 -29.29
CA GLU A 360 -35.49 -22.03 -30.60
C GLU A 360 -35.39 -23.56 -30.63
N LEU A 361 -34.92 -24.18 -29.54
CA LEU A 361 -34.82 -25.62 -29.43
C LEU A 361 -36.19 -26.32 -29.33
N GLU A 362 -37.19 -25.70 -28.70
CA GLU A 362 -38.57 -26.19 -28.75
C GLU A 362 -39.16 -26.07 -30.17
N ASP A 363 -38.92 -24.97 -30.88
CA ASP A 363 -39.43 -24.78 -32.25
C ASP A 363 -38.74 -25.69 -33.27
N LEU A 364 -37.43 -25.92 -33.15
CA LEU A 364 -36.72 -26.94 -33.94
C LEU A 364 -37.27 -28.34 -33.67
N GLN A 365 -37.62 -28.67 -32.42
CA GLN A 365 -38.34 -29.91 -32.12
C GLN A 365 -39.75 -29.95 -32.72
N GLN A 366 -40.47 -28.83 -32.77
CA GLN A 366 -41.77 -28.76 -33.44
C GLN A 366 -41.65 -28.92 -34.96
N GLN A 367 -40.65 -28.30 -35.59
CA GLN A 367 -40.38 -28.48 -37.02
C GLN A 367 -39.99 -29.92 -37.34
N LYS A 368 -39.16 -30.56 -36.52
CA LYS A 368 -38.90 -32.00 -36.64
C LYS A 368 -40.19 -32.82 -36.54
N LYS A 369 -41.04 -32.58 -35.53
CA LYS A 369 -42.34 -33.26 -35.36
C LYS A 369 -43.33 -33.02 -36.53
N LYS A 370 -43.16 -31.95 -37.31
CA LYS A 370 -43.90 -31.69 -38.56
C LYS A 370 -43.28 -32.46 -39.74
N GLY A 371 -41.95 -32.46 -39.87
CA GLY A 371 -41.21 -33.23 -40.88
C GLY A 371 -41.41 -34.74 -40.75
N ASP A 372 -41.31 -35.29 -39.54
CA ASP A 372 -41.54 -36.71 -39.25
C ASP A 372 -42.94 -37.18 -39.69
N LYS A 373 -43.97 -36.30 -39.56
CA LYS A 373 -45.32 -36.56 -40.07
C LYS A 373 -45.37 -36.58 -41.59
N ALA A 374 -44.81 -35.55 -42.24
CA ALA A 374 -44.79 -35.46 -43.71
C ALA A 374 -44.03 -36.64 -44.34
N LEU A 375 -42.92 -37.09 -43.74
CA LEU A 375 -42.18 -38.29 -44.14
C LEU A 375 -43.02 -39.57 -43.97
N ASN A 376 -43.77 -39.70 -42.85
CA ASN A 376 -44.66 -40.83 -42.64
C ASN A 376 -45.84 -40.84 -43.64
N ASP A 377 -46.41 -39.68 -43.96
CA ASP A 377 -47.50 -39.56 -44.92
C ASP A 377 -47.03 -39.86 -46.35
N LEU A 378 -45.82 -39.39 -46.75
CA LEU A 378 -45.18 -39.79 -48.00
C LEU A 378 -44.88 -41.29 -48.05
N ASN A 379 -44.37 -41.88 -46.96
CA ASN A 379 -44.15 -43.33 -46.86
C ASN A 379 -45.45 -44.13 -47.01
N ASN A 380 -46.57 -43.62 -46.47
CA ASN A 380 -47.89 -44.22 -46.64
C ASN A 380 -48.43 -44.07 -48.09
N GLN A 381 -48.18 -42.94 -48.75
CA GLN A 381 -48.49 -42.76 -50.18
C GLN A 381 -47.65 -43.71 -51.06
N ILE A 382 -46.35 -43.84 -50.79
CA ILE A 382 -45.46 -44.79 -51.48
C ILE A 382 -45.98 -46.22 -51.32
N LYS A 383 -46.28 -46.68 -50.10
CA LYS A 383 -46.87 -48.00 -49.87
C LYS A 383 -48.18 -48.23 -50.62
N LYS A 384 -49.06 -47.22 -50.68
CA LYS A 384 -50.32 -47.29 -51.43
C LYS A 384 -50.08 -47.41 -52.93
N LEU A 385 -49.16 -46.62 -53.49
CA LEU A 385 -48.78 -46.69 -54.91
C LEU A 385 -48.08 -48.01 -55.24
N SER A 386 -47.21 -48.53 -54.37
CA SER A 386 -46.60 -49.86 -54.54
C SER A 386 -47.66 -50.98 -54.54
N GLY A 387 -48.72 -50.86 -53.72
CA GLY A 387 -49.87 -51.76 -53.79
C GLY A 387 -50.63 -51.65 -55.13
N GLU A 388 -50.98 -50.43 -55.55
CA GLU A 388 -51.67 -50.18 -56.83
C GLU A 388 -50.86 -50.55 -58.08
N ILE A 389 -49.53 -50.65 -57.96
CA ILE A 389 -48.62 -51.19 -58.96
C ILE A 389 -48.63 -52.72 -58.91
N GLY A 390 -48.44 -53.34 -57.74
CA GLY A 390 -48.48 -54.80 -57.59
C GLY A 390 -49.82 -55.44 -57.99
N ASP A 391 -50.94 -54.76 -57.71
CA ASP A 391 -52.28 -55.15 -58.18
C ASP A 391 -52.38 -55.08 -59.72
N ARG A 392 -51.75 -54.06 -60.35
CA ARG A 392 -51.68 -53.93 -61.81
C ARG A 392 -50.77 -54.97 -62.45
N GLU A 393 -49.61 -55.24 -61.86
CA GLU A 393 -48.67 -56.27 -62.31
C GLU A 393 -49.35 -57.63 -62.26
N SER A 394 -49.99 -57.98 -61.13
CA SER A 394 -50.79 -59.21 -60.98
C SER A 394 -51.92 -59.31 -62.02
N ALA A 395 -52.62 -58.19 -62.29
CA ALA A 395 -53.67 -58.16 -63.31
C ALA A 395 -53.14 -58.33 -64.75
N LEU A 396 -51.95 -57.79 -65.05
CA LEU A 396 -51.28 -57.97 -66.33
C LEU A 396 -50.74 -59.39 -66.50
N GLU A 397 -50.12 -59.98 -65.47
CA GLU A 397 -49.70 -61.38 -65.47
C GLU A 397 -50.89 -62.32 -65.72
N HIS A 398 -52.03 -62.09 -65.08
CA HIS A 398 -53.25 -62.84 -65.34
C HIS A 398 -53.75 -62.68 -66.80
N GLN A 399 -53.70 -61.48 -67.39
CA GLN A 399 -54.07 -61.26 -68.79
C GLN A 399 -53.10 -61.97 -69.76
N TYR A 400 -51.79 -61.90 -69.52
CA TYR A 400 -50.79 -62.62 -70.31
C TYR A 400 -50.98 -64.14 -70.21
N GLN A 401 -51.22 -64.67 -69.01
CA GLN A 401 -51.48 -66.09 -68.79
C GLN A 401 -52.78 -66.55 -69.48
N GLU A 402 -53.85 -65.75 -69.44
CA GLU A 402 -55.09 -66.09 -70.14
C GLU A 402 -54.88 -66.08 -71.67
N LEU A 403 -54.17 -65.08 -72.22
CA LEU A 403 -53.83 -65.02 -73.64
C LEU A 403 -52.95 -66.20 -74.08
N LEU A 404 -52.01 -66.62 -73.23
CA LEU A 404 -51.19 -67.81 -73.43
C LEU A 404 -52.05 -69.09 -73.46
N ASP A 405 -53.05 -69.22 -72.59
CA ASP A 405 -53.94 -70.38 -72.58
C ASP A 405 -54.99 -70.34 -73.70
N GLN A 406 -55.45 -69.15 -74.12
CA GLN A 406 -56.27 -69.00 -75.33
C GLN A 406 -55.50 -69.38 -76.60
N THR A 407 -54.22 -69.01 -76.71
CA THR A 407 -53.37 -69.38 -77.85
C THR A 407 -53.06 -70.88 -77.88
N LYS A 408 -52.74 -71.51 -76.72
CA LYS A 408 -52.64 -72.98 -76.60
C LYS A 408 -53.91 -73.69 -77.10
N ARG A 409 -55.10 -73.26 -76.65
CA ARG A 409 -56.39 -73.83 -77.08
C ARG A 409 -56.61 -73.70 -78.60
N LYS A 410 -56.22 -72.57 -79.20
CA LYS A 410 -56.29 -72.36 -80.66
C LYS A 410 -55.33 -73.30 -81.40
N VAL A 411 -54.08 -73.45 -80.94
CA VAL A 411 -53.10 -74.39 -81.51
C VAL A 411 -53.65 -75.82 -81.47
N GLN A 412 -54.15 -76.28 -80.32
CA GLN A 412 -54.76 -77.61 -80.17
C GLN A 412 -55.96 -77.83 -81.12
N ALA A 413 -56.81 -76.82 -81.30
CA ALA A 413 -57.93 -76.89 -82.26
C ALA A 413 -57.44 -76.96 -83.72
N HIS A 414 -56.35 -76.28 -84.05
CA HIS A 414 -55.71 -76.40 -85.37
C HIS A 414 -55.02 -77.76 -85.56
N GLU A 415 -54.33 -78.30 -84.56
CA GLU A 415 -53.73 -79.65 -84.59
C GLU A 415 -54.77 -80.73 -84.87
N VAL A 416 -55.91 -80.73 -84.15
CA VAL A 416 -57.03 -81.65 -84.40
C VAL A 416 -57.63 -81.45 -85.80
N THR A 417 -57.69 -80.20 -86.29
CA THR A 417 -58.17 -79.91 -87.66
C THR A 417 -57.21 -80.44 -88.72
N ILE A 418 -55.89 -80.30 -88.51
CA ILE A 418 -54.84 -80.82 -89.39
C ILE A 418 -54.90 -82.36 -89.42
N GLN A 419 -54.94 -83.02 -88.25
CA GLN A 419 -55.07 -84.48 -88.16
C GLN A 419 -56.28 -85.02 -88.96
N ARG A 420 -57.44 -84.36 -88.84
CA ARG A 420 -58.64 -84.72 -89.63
C ARG A 420 -58.41 -84.54 -91.14
N LEU A 421 -57.81 -83.42 -91.55
CA LEU A 421 -57.49 -83.16 -92.96
C LEU A 421 -56.48 -84.16 -93.53
N THR A 422 -55.45 -84.54 -92.76
CA THR A 422 -54.47 -85.56 -93.14
C THR A 422 -55.15 -86.93 -93.36
N SER A 423 -56.08 -87.32 -92.48
CA SER A 423 -56.88 -88.54 -92.70
C SER A 423 -57.70 -88.46 -93.99
N THR A 424 -58.42 -87.35 -94.20
CA THR A 424 -59.24 -87.14 -95.40
C THR A 424 -58.41 -87.08 -96.69
N LEU A 425 -57.15 -86.63 -96.61
CA LEU A 425 -56.22 -86.63 -97.74
C LEU A 425 -55.79 -88.06 -98.09
N ALA A 426 -55.43 -88.88 -97.10
CA ALA A 426 -55.08 -90.29 -97.32
C ALA A 426 -56.25 -91.07 -97.95
N ASP A 427 -57.48 -90.85 -97.48
CA ASP A 427 -58.71 -91.42 -98.08
C ASP A 427 -58.87 -91.04 -99.57
N LYS A 428 -58.37 -89.85 -99.97
CA LYS A 428 -58.44 -89.34 -101.34
C LYS A 428 -57.30 -89.79 -102.24
N GLU A 429 -56.10 -89.96 -101.68
CA GLU A 429 -54.95 -90.53 -102.38
C GLU A 429 -55.22 -92.00 -102.75
N GLN A 430 -55.86 -92.78 -101.87
CA GLN A 430 -56.34 -94.13 -102.18
C GLN A 430 -57.30 -94.12 -103.39
N GLN A 431 -58.30 -93.22 -103.39
CA GLN A 431 -59.26 -93.11 -104.49
C GLN A 431 -58.59 -92.75 -105.82
N LEU A 432 -57.58 -91.87 -105.82
CA LEU A 432 -56.83 -91.54 -107.04
C LEU A 432 -56.03 -92.72 -107.60
N GLN A 433 -55.48 -93.57 -106.73
CA GLN A 433 -54.79 -94.79 -107.15
C GLN A 433 -55.73 -95.79 -107.84
N GLU A 434 -56.99 -95.87 -107.38
CA GLU A 434 -58.05 -96.65 -108.03
C GLU A 434 -58.39 -96.09 -109.44
N TYR A 435 -58.47 -94.77 -109.60
CA TYR A 435 -58.66 -94.13 -110.92
C TYR A 435 -57.50 -94.35 -111.89
N MET A 436 -56.25 -94.27 -111.44
CA MET A 436 -55.08 -94.49 -112.31
C MET A 436 -55.05 -95.90 -112.92
N ASN A 437 -55.62 -96.90 -112.25
CA ASN A 437 -55.72 -98.25 -112.80
C ASN A 437 -56.69 -98.31 -114.00
N MET A 438 -57.83 -97.61 -113.94
CA MET A 438 -58.82 -97.60 -115.03
C MET A 438 -58.36 -96.84 -116.28
N VAL A 439 -57.51 -95.82 -116.14
CA VAL A 439 -56.97 -95.07 -117.30
C VAL A 439 -56.05 -95.95 -118.17
N ARG A 440 -55.33 -96.87 -117.53
CA ARG A 440 -54.38 -97.80 -118.17
C ARG A 440 -55.03 -98.73 -119.20
N ASP A 441 -56.30 -99.08 -118.99
CA ASP A 441 -57.07 -99.94 -119.89
C ASP A 441 -57.53 -99.21 -121.17
N PHE A 442 -57.46 -97.87 -121.19
CA PHE A 442 -58.04 -97.04 -122.25
C PHE A 442 -57.07 -96.72 -123.41
N GLU A 443 -55.76 -96.95 -123.24
CA GLU A 443 -54.73 -96.51 -124.20
C GLU A 443 -54.64 -97.36 -125.48
N GLN A 444 -55.27 -98.54 -125.55
CA GLN A 444 -54.99 -99.53 -126.60
C GLN A 444 -55.61 -99.27 -127.99
N SER A 445 -56.40 -98.20 -128.23
CA SER A 445 -56.89 -97.93 -129.60
C SER A 445 -57.22 -96.48 -129.98
N LYS A 446 -56.28 -95.79 -130.66
CA LYS A 446 -56.41 -95.42 -132.09
C LYS A 446 -55.24 -94.58 -132.62
N SER A 447 -55.16 -94.49 -133.95
CA SER A 447 -54.17 -93.73 -134.73
C SER A 447 -54.90 -92.88 -135.81
N PRO A 448 -54.26 -91.99 -136.59
CA PRO A 448 -54.60 -90.56 -136.51
C PRO A 448 -54.81 -89.82 -137.86
N GLY A 449 -55.04 -88.51 -137.81
CA GLY A 449 -54.90 -87.63 -138.98
C GLY A 449 -55.42 -86.20 -138.78
N GLY A 450 -54.76 -85.19 -139.37
CA GLY A 450 -55.27 -83.80 -139.44
C GLY A 450 -54.25 -82.69 -139.12
N ASN A 451 -53.31 -82.41 -140.03
CA ASN A 451 -52.22 -81.44 -139.79
C ASN A 451 -52.63 -79.95 -139.79
N ASP A 452 -53.86 -79.61 -140.17
CA ASP A 452 -54.29 -78.20 -140.31
C ASP A 452 -54.44 -77.48 -138.95
N GLY A 453 -54.69 -78.26 -137.88
CA GLY A 453 -54.72 -77.74 -136.50
C GLY A 453 -53.38 -77.19 -135.98
N VAL A 454 -52.28 -77.29 -136.73
CA VAL A 454 -50.98 -76.72 -136.35
C VAL A 454 -50.93 -75.21 -136.62
N LEU A 455 -51.53 -74.73 -137.71
CA LEU A 455 -51.49 -73.30 -138.09
C LEU A 455 -52.41 -72.44 -137.20
N SER A 456 -53.56 -72.97 -136.78
CA SER A 456 -54.40 -72.34 -135.76
C SER A 456 -53.70 -72.27 -134.40
N LYS A 457 -53.05 -73.36 -133.96
CA LYS A 457 -52.22 -73.39 -132.74
C LYS A 457 -51.04 -72.41 -132.79
N LEU A 458 -50.44 -72.17 -133.96
CA LEU A 458 -49.36 -71.17 -134.11
C LEU A 458 -49.88 -69.73 -133.98
N ARG A 459 -51.04 -69.41 -134.57
CA ARG A 459 -51.69 -68.09 -134.40
C ARG A 459 -52.17 -67.88 -132.97
N GLN A 460 -52.73 -68.91 -132.35
CA GLN A 460 -53.13 -68.89 -130.94
C GLN A 460 -51.91 -68.65 -130.03
N ARG A 461 -50.81 -69.38 -130.23
CA ARG A 461 -49.54 -69.16 -129.51
C ARG A 461 -48.95 -67.75 -129.66
N LEU A 462 -49.19 -67.07 -130.79
CA LEU A 462 -48.78 -65.68 -130.96
C LEU A 462 -49.58 -64.77 -130.01
N LYS A 463 -50.91 -64.90 -130.01
CA LYS A 463 -51.81 -64.15 -129.14
C LYS A 463 -51.62 -64.47 -127.64
N GLU A 464 -51.29 -65.71 -127.31
CA GLU A 464 -50.92 -66.12 -125.96
C GLU A 464 -49.61 -65.47 -125.50
N LYS A 465 -48.64 -65.29 -126.41
CA LYS A 465 -47.39 -64.53 -126.13
C LYS A 465 -47.62 -63.03 -125.99
N GLU A 466 -48.47 -62.44 -126.83
CA GLU A 466 -48.86 -61.03 -126.74
C GLU A 466 -49.47 -60.74 -125.36
N LYS A 467 -50.47 -61.52 -124.96
CA LYS A 467 -51.08 -61.39 -123.62
C LYS A 467 -50.08 -61.67 -122.47
N ALA A 468 -49.21 -62.66 -122.61
CA ALA A 468 -48.19 -62.93 -121.58
C ALA A 468 -47.16 -61.79 -121.46
N LEU A 469 -46.90 -61.04 -122.53
CA LEU A 469 -46.06 -59.84 -122.49
C LEU A 469 -46.78 -58.65 -121.84
N GLU A 470 -48.08 -58.46 -122.10
CA GLU A 470 -48.91 -57.48 -121.37
C GLU A 470 -48.90 -57.78 -119.87
N GLN A 471 -49.21 -59.00 -119.46
CA GLN A 471 -49.22 -59.40 -118.05
C GLN A 471 -47.83 -59.26 -117.39
N ALA A 472 -46.74 -59.62 -118.09
CA ALA A 472 -45.38 -59.45 -117.57
C ALA A 472 -44.88 -57.99 -117.55
N LEU A 473 -45.58 -57.06 -118.21
CA LEU A 473 -45.38 -55.62 -118.06
C LEU A 473 -46.18 -55.10 -116.86
N ASP A 474 -47.45 -55.46 -116.73
CA ASP A 474 -48.32 -55.09 -115.59
C ASP A 474 -47.72 -55.58 -114.26
N GLU A 475 -47.27 -56.83 -114.19
CA GLU A 475 -46.56 -57.39 -113.03
C GLU A 475 -45.27 -56.61 -112.69
N LYS A 476 -44.58 -56.06 -113.70
CA LYS A 476 -43.38 -55.23 -113.48
C LYS A 476 -43.72 -53.82 -113.04
N PHE A 477 -44.80 -53.21 -113.52
CA PHE A 477 -45.25 -51.92 -113.01
C PHE A 477 -45.71 -52.05 -111.55
N ALA A 478 -46.49 -53.08 -111.21
CA ALA A 478 -46.87 -53.35 -109.83
C ALA A 478 -45.66 -53.59 -108.90
N ALA A 479 -44.65 -54.35 -109.36
CA ALA A 479 -43.42 -54.56 -108.60
C ALA A 479 -42.56 -53.29 -108.46
N ILE A 480 -42.61 -52.35 -109.42
CA ILE A 480 -41.97 -51.03 -109.30
C ILE A 480 -42.73 -50.19 -108.27
N GLU A 481 -44.07 -50.13 -108.35
CA GLU A 481 -44.89 -49.41 -107.36
C GLU A 481 -44.69 -49.94 -105.93
N GLU A 482 -44.60 -51.26 -105.74
CA GLU A 482 -44.26 -51.86 -104.43
C GLU A 482 -42.87 -51.41 -103.95
N LYS A 483 -41.87 -51.37 -104.83
CA LYS A 483 -40.50 -50.95 -104.49
C LYS A 483 -40.39 -49.44 -104.24
N ASP A 484 -41.13 -48.61 -104.95
CA ASP A 484 -41.21 -47.17 -104.68
C ASP A 484 -41.92 -46.88 -103.34
N ASN A 485 -42.93 -47.68 -102.99
CA ASN A 485 -43.55 -47.62 -101.66
C ASN A 485 -42.59 -48.08 -100.53
N GLU A 486 -41.82 -49.15 -100.74
CA GLU A 486 -40.75 -49.56 -99.81
C GLU A 486 -39.70 -48.45 -99.65
N ILE A 487 -39.23 -47.86 -100.76
CA ILE A 487 -38.27 -46.75 -100.75
C ILE A 487 -38.84 -45.55 -99.97
N HIS A 488 -40.12 -45.23 -100.15
CA HIS A 488 -40.76 -44.14 -99.41
C HIS A 488 -40.85 -44.43 -97.90
N GLN A 489 -41.22 -45.65 -97.50
CA GLN A 489 -41.24 -46.06 -96.08
C GLN A 489 -39.83 -46.03 -95.46
N LEU A 490 -38.81 -46.49 -96.19
CA LEU A 490 -37.41 -46.42 -95.77
C LEU A 490 -36.92 -44.98 -95.62
N GLN A 491 -37.29 -44.08 -96.54
CA GLN A 491 -36.99 -42.64 -96.42
C GLN A 491 -37.65 -41.99 -95.20
N LEU A 492 -38.90 -42.36 -94.89
CA LEU A 492 -39.58 -41.87 -93.69
C LEU A 492 -38.90 -42.38 -92.40
N SER A 493 -38.58 -43.68 -92.34
CA SER A 493 -37.90 -44.27 -91.18
C SER A 493 -36.48 -43.73 -91.00
N LEU A 494 -35.74 -43.49 -92.09
CA LEU A 494 -34.44 -42.82 -92.05
C LEU A 494 -34.55 -41.42 -91.45
N ARG A 495 -35.53 -40.62 -91.89
CA ARG A 495 -35.81 -39.28 -91.31
C ARG A 495 -36.23 -39.30 -89.86
N GLU A 496 -36.80 -40.39 -89.36
CA GLU A 496 -37.08 -40.58 -87.93
C GLU A 496 -35.79 -40.86 -87.16
N ARG A 497 -34.94 -41.76 -87.67
CA ARG A 497 -33.61 -42.04 -87.10
C ARG A 497 -32.69 -40.84 -87.13
N GLU A 498 -32.71 -40.01 -88.17
CA GLU A 498 -31.96 -38.75 -88.25
C GLU A 498 -32.38 -37.80 -87.11
N ARG A 499 -33.69 -37.60 -86.89
CA ARG A 499 -34.22 -36.77 -85.80
C ARG A 499 -33.91 -37.34 -84.42
N ASP A 500 -33.90 -38.66 -84.25
CA ASP A 500 -33.53 -39.30 -82.97
C ASP A 500 -32.02 -39.23 -82.70
N LEU A 501 -31.18 -39.32 -83.74
CA LEU A 501 -29.75 -39.06 -83.63
C LEU A 501 -29.46 -37.60 -83.30
N GLU A 502 -30.17 -36.64 -83.91
CA GLU A 502 -30.04 -35.21 -83.62
C GLU A 502 -30.44 -34.88 -82.18
N ARG A 503 -31.57 -35.45 -81.69
CA ARG A 503 -31.97 -35.39 -80.27
C ARG A 503 -30.89 -35.94 -79.34
N LEU A 504 -30.33 -37.10 -79.66
CA LEU A 504 -29.34 -37.77 -78.82
C LEU A 504 -27.99 -37.03 -78.85
N ASN A 505 -27.61 -36.44 -79.98
CA ASN A 505 -26.43 -35.60 -80.11
C ASN A 505 -26.57 -34.28 -79.31
N ASN A 506 -27.75 -33.67 -79.29
CA ASN A 506 -28.03 -32.50 -78.45
C ASN A 506 -27.96 -32.84 -76.94
N LEU A 507 -28.45 -34.03 -76.54
CA LEU A 507 -28.30 -34.52 -75.16
C LEU A 507 -26.83 -34.82 -74.80
N LEU A 508 -26.03 -35.33 -75.74
CA LEU A 508 -24.59 -35.52 -75.54
C LEU A 508 -23.85 -34.19 -75.41
N SER A 509 -24.14 -33.20 -76.26
CA SER A 509 -23.58 -31.84 -76.15
C SER A 509 -23.88 -31.21 -74.79
N HIS A 510 -25.13 -31.31 -74.31
CA HIS A 510 -25.52 -30.77 -73.01
C HIS A 510 -24.84 -31.51 -71.84
N ASN A 511 -24.66 -32.83 -71.95
CA ASN A 511 -23.88 -33.60 -70.96
C ASN A 511 -22.39 -33.22 -71.00
N GLU A 512 -21.82 -32.95 -72.17
CA GLU A 512 -20.43 -32.50 -72.34
C GLU A 512 -20.24 -31.09 -71.75
N GLU A 513 -21.15 -30.15 -72.01
CA GLU A 513 -21.22 -28.83 -71.35
C GLU A 513 -21.29 -28.97 -69.83
N THR A 514 -22.14 -29.88 -69.34
CA THR A 514 -22.31 -30.12 -67.90
C THR A 514 -21.03 -30.70 -67.28
N ILE A 515 -20.38 -31.67 -67.93
CA ILE A 515 -19.09 -32.22 -67.51
C ILE A 515 -18.03 -31.12 -67.50
N ASN A 516 -17.92 -30.31 -68.56
CA ASN A 516 -16.99 -29.19 -68.63
C ASN A 516 -17.23 -28.14 -67.53
N SER A 517 -18.48 -27.93 -67.10
CA SER A 517 -18.81 -27.07 -65.95
C SER A 517 -18.31 -27.66 -64.62
N PHE A 518 -18.48 -28.98 -64.39
CA PHE A 518 -17.94 -29.65 -63.21
C PHE A 518 -16.41 -29.68 -63.23
N ASP A 519 -15.80 -29.91 -64.37
CA ASP A 519 -14.36 -29.90 -64.58
C ASP A 519 -13.75 -28.51 -64.33
N SER A 520 -14.51 -27.44 -64.56
CA SER A 520 -14.12 -26.06 -64.25
C SER A 520 -14.24 -25.78 -62.75
N LEU A 521 -15.36 -26.19 -62.13
CA LEU A 521 -15.59 -26.08 -60.68
C LEU A 521 -14.57 -26.89 -59.87
N ILE A 522 -14.16 -28.08 -60.33
CA ILE A 522 -13.11 -28.89 -59.70
C ILE A 522 -11.77 -28.14 -59.73
N LYS A 523 -11.38 -27.55 -60.87
CA LYS A 523 -10.16 -26.76 -60.98
C LYS A 523 -10.19 -25.51 -60.08
N GLU A 524 -11.34 -24.86 -59.95
CA GLU A 524 -11.55 -23.76 -59.00
C GLU A 524 -11.35 -24.23 -57.56
N LYS A 525 -11.94 -25.36 -57.16
CA LYS A 525 -11.77 -25.92 -55.81
C LYS A 525 -10.38 -26.46 -55.52
N ASP A 526 -9.66 -27.00 -56.50
CA ASP A 526 -8.25 -27.35 -56.38
C ASP A 526 -7.38 -26.11 -56.13
N VAL A 527 -7.68 -24.98 -56.80
CA VAL A 527 -6.99 -23.70 -56.57
C VAL A 527 -7.34 -23.11 -55.21
N GLU A 528 -8.59 -23.15 -54.76
CA GLU A 528 -9.00 -22.76 -53.40
C GLU A 528 -8.28 -23.61 -52.33
N LEU A 529 -8.28 -24.93 -52.47
CA LEU A 529 -7.60 -25.84 -51.54
C LEU A 529 -6.09 -25.58 -51.51
N GLN A 530 -5.47 -25.36 -52.66
CA GLN A 530 -4.05 -25.03 -52.76
C GLN A 530 -3.74 -23.64 -52.16
N HIS A 531 -4.64 -22.66 -52.31
CA HIS A 531 -4.51 -21.36 -51.64
C HIS A 531 -4.61 -21.51 -50.12
N LEU A 532 -5.64 -22.20 -49.62
CA LEU A 532 -5.85 -22.47 -48.19
C LEU A 532 -4.67 -23.24 -47.58
N ALA A 533 -4.15 -24.27 -48.26
CA ALA A 533 -2.98 -25.02 -47.81
C ALA A 533 -1.71 -24.15 -47.71
N ASN A 534 -1.51 -23.22 -48.64
CA ASN A 534 -0.40 -22.26 -48.56
C ASN A 534 -0.60 -21.22 -47.45
N THR A 535 -1.83 -20.73 -47.26
CA THR A 535 -2.18 -19.80 -46.17
C THR A 535 -2.00 -20.46 -44.80
N LEU A 536 -2.47 -21.70 -44.60
CA LEU A 536 -2.20 -22.49 -43.40
C LEU A 536 -0.70 -22.68 -43.16
N LYS A 537 0.08 -23.00 -44.20
CA LYS A 537 1.54 -23.15 -44.10
C LYS A 537 2.26 -21.83 -43.78
N ASN A 538 1.70 -20.69 -44.15
CA ASN A 538 2.23 -19.37 -43.80
C ASN A 538 1.88 -19.00 -42.35
N LEU A 539 0.63 -19.24 -41.92
CA LEU A 539 0.20 -19.10 -40.52
C LEU A 539 0.98 -20.01 -39.57
N GLN A 540 1.27 -21.25 -39.98
CA GLN A 540 2.11 -22.19 -39.23
C GLN A 540 3.52 -21.63 -38.95
N ARG A 541 4.14 -20.95 -39.94
CA ARG A 541 5.44 -20.30 -39.76
C ARG A 541 5.33 -19.09 -38.84
N ALA A 542 4.38 -18.19 -39.10
CA ALA A 542 4.16 -17.01 -38.27
C ALA A 542 3.89 -17.37 -36.79
N LYS A 543 3.16 -18.47 -36.54
CA LYS A 543 2.98 -19.05 -35.20
C LYS A 543 4.32 -19.46 -34.58
N GLN A 544 5.14 -20.24 -35.30
CA GLN A 544 6.47 -20.66 -34.82
C GLN A 544 7.38 -19.46 -34.54
N ASP A 545 7.40 -18.46 -35.42
CA ASP A 545 8.20 -17.25 -35.25
C ASP A 545 7.78 -16.49 -33.97
N VAL A 546 6.48 -16.39 -33.68
CA VAL A 546 5.94 -15.80 -32.45
C VAL A 546 6.25 -16.66 -31.21
N GLU A 547 6.12 -17.98 -31.28
CA GLU A 547 6.49 -18.88 -30.18
C GLU A 547 7.98 -18.81 -29.87
N ASP A 548 8.85 -18.76 -30.88
CA ASP A 548 10.30 -18.61 -30.70
C ASP A 548 10.68 -17.21 -30.18
N ASN A 549 9.94 -16.16 -30.58
CA ASN A 549 10.10 -14.81 -30.03
C ASN A 549 9.72 -14.76 -28.55
N LEU A 550 8.58 -15.35 -28.17
CA LEU A 550 8.14 -15.45 -26.78
C LEU A 550 9.13 -16.26 -25.93
N ASN A 551 9.59 -17.40 -26.43
CA ASN A 551 10.60 -18.24 -25.77
C ASN A 551 11.94 -17.51 -25.57
N ARG A 552 12.33 -16.60 -26.47
CA ARG A 552 13.51 -15.74 -26.28
C ARG A 552 13.27 -14.66 -25.22
N SER A 553 12.14 -13.94 -25.29
CA SER A 553 11.78 -12.93 -24.28
C SER A 553 11.61 -13.51 -22.87
N LEU A 554 11.09 -14.74 -22.73
CA LEU A 554 11.01 -15.44 -21.45
C LEU A 554 12.41 -15.71 -20.87
N ARG A 555 13.35 -16.24 -21.66
CA ARG A 555 14.74 -16.47 -21.22
C ARG A 555 15.47 -15.17 -20.86
N GLU A 556 15.19 -14.07 -21.56
CA GLU A 556 15.70 -12.74 -21.22
C GLU A 556 15.15 -12.27 -19.87
N LYS A 557 13.85 -12.45 -19.62
CA LYS A 557 13.21 -12.16 -18.32
C LYS A 557 13.76 -13.05 -17.20
N ASP A 558 13.93 -14.34 -17.43
CA ASP A 558 14.53 -15.27 -16.46
C ASP A 558 15.98 -14.90 -16.13
N SER A 559 16.75 -14.44 -17.12
CA SER A 559 18.12 -13.93 -16.93
C SER A 559 18.13 -12.64 -16.10
N ILE A 560 17.21 -11.70 -16.37
CA ILE A 560 17.06 -10.46 -15.58
C ILE A 560 16.61 -10.78 -14.14
N ILE A 561 15.66 -11.70 -13.96
CA ILE A 561 15.22 -12.17 -12.64
C ILE A 561 16.39 -12.80 -11.87
N SER A 562 17.20 -13.64 -12.53
CA SER A 562 18.40 -14.25 -11.94
C SER A 562 19.43 -13.19 -11.53
N GLN A 563 19.67 -12.17 -12.35
CA GLN A 563 20.57 -11.05 -12.03
C GLN A 563 20.05 -10.20 -10.87
N LEU A 564 18.74 -9.93 -10.81
CA LEU A 564 18.10 -9.21 -9.72
C LEU A 564 18.13 -10.02 -8.42
N GLN A 565 17.90 -11.33 -8.47
CA GLN A 565 18.03 -12.23 -7.32
C GLN A 565 19.46 -12.22 -6.77
N LEU A 566 20.48 -12.40 -7.62
CA LEU A 566 21.89 -12.32 -7.21
C LEU A 566 22.27 -10.92 -6.67
N SER A 567 21.70 -9.85 -7.22
CA SER A 567 21.93 -8.48 -6.72
C SER A 567 21.25 -8.23 -5.37
N LEU A 568 20.07 -8.80 -5.13
CA LEU A 568 19.35 -8.74 -3.86
C LEU A 568 20.03 -9.60 -2.79
N GLU A 569 20.46 -10.81 -3.13
CA GLU A 569 21.21 -11.72 -2.26
C GLU A 569 22.55 -11.08 -1.85
N GLY A 570 23.29 -10.51 -2.81
CA GLY A 570 24.51 -9.72 -2.54
C GLY A 570 24.25 -8.55 -1.58
N LYS A 571 23.25 -7.72 -1.85
CA LYS A 571 22.87 -6.60 -0.95
C LYS A 571 22.39 -7.06 0.42
N THR A 572 21.73 -8.21 0.51
CA THR A 572 21.27 -8.78 1.78
C THR A 572 22.49 -9.21 2.60
N LYS A 573 23.45 -9.88 1.96
CA LYS A 573 24.73 -10.25 2.57
C LYS A 573 25.57 -9.04 2.97
N ASP A 574 25.62 -7.98 2.15
CA ASP A 574 26.27 -6.70 2.52
C ASP A 574 25.60 -6.05 3.74
N MET A 575 24.27 -6.14 3.85
CA MET A 575 23.51 -5.67 5.03
C MET A 575 23.72 -6.55 6.26
N GLU A 576 23.83 -7.87 6.10
CA GLU A 576 24.13 -8.82 7.18
C GLU A 576 25.54 -8.61 7.71
N GLU A 577 26.57 -8.51 6.85
CA GLU A 577 27.93 -8.18 7.24
C GLU A 577 28.03 -6.80 7.91
N MET A 578 27.27 -5.81 7.44
CA MET A 578 27.18 -4.50 8.10
C MET A 578 26.48 -4.58 9.47
N ALA A 579 25.44 -5.40 9.61
CA ALA A 579 24.75 -5.64 10.87
C ALA A 579 25.65 -6.38 11.87
N GLU A 580 26.38 -7.41 11.45
CA GLU A 580 27.37 -8.12 12.27
C GLU A 580 28.53 -7.19 12.67
N SER A 581 29.01 -6.33 11.76
CA SER A 581 30.04 -5.33 12.06
C SER A 581 29.54 -4.31 13.09
N MET A 582 28.32 -3.80 12.95
CA MET A 582 27.72 -2.84 13.90
C MET A 582 27.41 -3.51 15.25
N LEU A 583 26.95 -4.76 15.27
CA LEU A 583 26.68 -5.53 16.48
C LEU A 583 27.97 -5.90 17.21
N SER A 584 29.03 -6.31 16.51
CA SER A 584 30.33 -6.62 17.11
C SER A 584 31.06 -5.36 17.59
N GLN A 585 30.95 -4.23 16.88
CA GLN A 585 31.43 -2.93 17.38
C GLN A 585 30.65 -2.50 18.64
N SER A 586 29.32 -2.61 18.64
CA SER A 586 28.49 -2.32 19.82
C SER A 586 28.83 -3.24 21.00
N GLN A 587 28.97 -4.55 20.79
CA GLN A 587 29.32 -5.51 21.82
C GLN A 587 30.74 -5.35 22.37
N THR A 588 31.71 -4.91 21.57
CA THR A 588 33.06 -4.59 22.06
C THR A 588 33.04 -3.32 22.90
N HIS A 589 32.39 -2.25 22.43
CA HIS A 589 32.26 -1.00 23.21
C HIS A 589 31.49 -1.22 24.52
N ALA A 590 30.46 -2.08 24.51
CA ALA A 590 29.74 -2.49 25.71
C ALA A 590 30.58 -3.36 26.67
N ARG A 591 31.42 -4.28 26.16
CA ARG A 591 32.37 -5.05 26.97
C ARG A 591 33.43 -4.15 27.60
N ASP A 592 34.05 -3.28 26.82
CA ASP A 592 35.12 -2.39 27.30
C ASP A 592 34.60 -1.43 28.37
N LEU A 593 33.39 -0.88 28.20
CA LEU A 593 32.73 -0.07 29.21
C LEU A 593 32.38 -0.89 30.47
N ALA A 594 31.83 -2.09 30.31
CA ALA A 594 31.51 -2.97 31.44
C ALA A 594 32.77 -3.40 32.21
N GLU A 595 33.89 -3.66 31.52
CA GLU A 595 35.16 -3.98 32.16
C GLU A 595 35.75 -2.76 32.86
N GLN A 596 35.76 -1.57 32.24
CA GLN A 596 36.19 -0.34 32.91
C GLN A 596 35.34 -0.02 34.15
N MET A 597 34.02 -0.23 34.10
CA MET A 597 33.15 -0.08 35.27
C MET A 597 33.44 -1.17 36.33
N GLY A 598 33.69 -2.42 35.93
CA GLY A 598 34.10 -3.50 36.83
C GLY A 598 35.47 -3.29 37.48
N GLN A 599 36.44 -2.74 36.75
CA GLN A 599 37.75 -2.35 37.28
C GLN A 599 37.61 -1.19 38.27
N ARG A 600 36.82 -0.15 37.94
CA ARG A 600 36.50 0.95 38.86
C ARG A 600 35.79 0.45 40.13
N LEU A 601 34.82 -0.45 40.00
CA LEU A 601 34.13 -1.07 41.14
C LEU A 601 35.12 -1.82 42.03
N LYS A 602 35.95 -2.72 41.48
CA LYS A 602 37.00 -3.43 42.23
C LYS A 602 37.96 -2.49 42.97
N VAL A 603 38.35 -1.36 42.37
CA VAL A 603 39.17 -0.35 43.04
C VAL A 603 38.41 0.31 44.19
N THR A 604 37.15 0.70 44.00
CA THR A 604 36.33 1.27 45.09
C THR A 604 36.05 0.25 46.21
N GLU A 605 35.81 -1.01 45.89
CA GLU A 605 35.63 -2.11 46.84
C GLU A 605 36.91 -2.34 47.65
N ALA A 606 38.08 -2.35 47.01
CA ALA A 606 39.37 -2.47 47.69
C ALA A 606 39.66 -1.28 48.61
N MET A 607 39.38 -0.05 48.17
CA MET A 607 39.51 1.16 49.00
C MET A 607 38.54 1.14 50.19
N LEU A 608 37.29 0.72 49.99
CA LEU A 608 36.31 0.57 51.07
C LEU A 608 36.71 -0.53 52.05
N ALA A 609 37.19 -1.68 51.57
CA ALA A 609 37.66 -2.77 52.42
C ALA A 609 38.88 -2.37 53.26
N GLU A 610 39.81 -1.59 52.72
CA GLU A 610 40.96 -1.10 53.49
C GLU A 610 40.57 0.03 54.46
N ALA A 611 39.59 0.88 54.11
CA ALA A 611 39.01 1.86 55.03
C ALA A 611 38.23 1.19 56.19
N VAL A 612 37.52 0.10 55.92
CA VAL A 612 36.87 -0.74 56.95
C VAL A 612 37.93 -1.34 57.87
N LYS A 613 38.99 -1.98 57.33
CA LYS A 613 40.11 -2.50 58.15
C LYS A 613 40.81 -1.41 58.97
N ALA A 614 41.00 -0.22 58.41
CA ALA A 614 41.56 0.92 59.14
C ALA A 614 40.66 1.34 60.32
N ARG A 615 39.34 1.32 60.12
CA ARG A 615 38.36 1.55 61.18
C ARG A 615 38.34 0.42 62.21
N GLU A 616 38.43 -0.84 61.80
CA GLU A 616 38.50 -2.00 62.70
C GLU A 616 39.74 -1.95 63.60
N ARG A 617 40.92 -1.64 63.05
CA ARG A 617 42.16 -1.38 63.82
C ARG A 617 41.94 -0.28 64.84
N LEU A 618 41.41 0.87 64.42
CA LEU A 618 41.16 2.01 65.29
C LEU A 618 40.10 1.72 66.37
N VAL A 619 39.12 0.85 66.10
CA VAL A 619 38.19 0.37 67.13
C VAL A 619 38.92 -0.51 68.14
N ALA A 620 39.71 -1.50 67.70
CA ALA A 620 40.48 -2.38 68.59
C ALA A 620 41.51 -1.61 69.45
N ASP A 621 42.18 -0.60 68.89
CA ASP A 621 43.09 0.29 69.63
C ASP A 621 42.34 1.08 70.72
N ASN A 622 41.13 1.57 70.42
CA ASN A 622 40.28 2.28 71.39
C ASN A 622 39.70 1.32 72.46
N GLU A 623 39.29 0.11 72.08
CA GLU A 623 38.83 -0.93 73.00
C GLU A 623 39.95 -1.30 73.98
N SER A 624 41.17 -1.55 73.50
CA SER A 624 42.33 -1.82 74.35
C SER A 624 42.69 -0.63 75.27
N ALA A 625 42.57 0.60 74.78
CA ALA A 625 42.75 1.80 75.61
C ALA A 625 41.67 1.93 76.71
N VAL A 626 40.41 1.62 76.39
CA VAL A 626 39.30 1.60 77.36
C VAL A 626 39.49 0.47 78.38
N GLU A 627 39.89 -0.73 77.98
CA GLU A 627 40.23 -1.84 78.89
C GLU A 627 41.39 -1.44 79.83
N GLY A 628 42.44 -0.81 79.30
CA GLY A 628 43.56 -0.31 80.11
C GLY A 628 43.14 0.77 81.13
N LEU A 629 42.21 1.65 80.75
CA LEU A 629 41.61 2.62 81.67
C LEU A 629 40.72 1.95 82.73
N LEU A 630 39.88 0.99 82.35
CA LEU A 630 39.02 0.23 83.27
C LEU A 630 39.85 -0.61 84.25
N ALA A 631 40.95 -1.23 83.81
CA ALA A 631 41.89 -1.91 84.69
C ALA A 631 42.58 -0.93 85.65
N THR A 632 42.93 0.28 85.18
CA THR A 632 43.52 1.34 86.01
C THR A 632 42.55 1.86 87.06
N VAL A 633 41.27 2.07 86.70
CA VAL A 633 40.20 2.44 87.64
C VAL A 633 39.98 1.32 88.65
N SER A 634 39.81 0.07 88.19
CA SER A 634 39.63 -1.10 89.08
C SER A 634 40.78 -1.26 90.08
N SER A 635 42.02 -0.99 89.68
CA SER A 635 43.18 -1.01 90.58
C SER A 635 43.18 0.16 91.57
N LYS A 636 42.67 1.35 91.19
CA LYS A 636 42.51 2.48 92.12
C LYS A 636 41.37 2.22 93.11
N ASP A 637 40.23 1.68 92.67
CA ASP A 637 39.10 1.33 93.53
C ASP A 637 39.48 0.24 94.53
N ARG A 638 40.31 -0.74 94.11
CA ARG A 638 40.90 -1.72 95.03
C ARG A 638 41.79 -1.07 96.08
N LEU A 639 42.69 -0.16 95.70
CA LEU A 639 43.55 0.56 96.66
C LEU A 639 42.72 1.46 97.61
N LEU A 640 41.68 2.12 97.10
CA LEU A 640 40.74 2.90 97.92
C LEU A 640 40.03 1.99 98.92
N LYS A 641 39.55 0.81 98.49
CA LYS A 641 38.93 -0.19 99.39
C LYS A 641 39.92 -0.70 100.44
N GLU A 642 41.13 -1.08 100.05
CA GLU A 642 42.20 -1.52 100.96
C GLU A 642 42.53 -0.43 102.00
N SER A 643 42.55 0.84 101.60
CA SER A 643 42.74 1.98 102.51
C SER A 643 41.54 2.21 103.44
N ALA A 644 40.30 2.10 102.94
CA ALA A 644 39.08 2.23 103.73
C ALA A 644 38.95 1.10 104.77
N GLU A 645 39.30 -0.13 104.40
CA GLU A 645 39.40 -1.23 105.36
C GLU A 645 40.48 -0.99 106.41
N HIS A 646 41.65 -0.43 106.04
CA HIS A 646 42.68 -0.04 107.00
C HIS A 646 42.16 1.03 107.98
N TYR A 647 41.48 2.07 107.49
CA TYR A 647 40.85 3.07 108.38
C TYR A 647 39.75 2.46 109.25
N ASN A 648 38.95 1.52 108.74
CA ASN A 648 37.93 0.83 109.55
C ASN A 648 38.54 -0.07 110.62
N ARG A 649 39.68 -0.74 110.36
CA ARG A 649 40.44 -1.50 111.38
C ARG A 649 40.97 -0.56 112.47
N MET A 650 41.64 0.53 112.09
CA MET A 650 42.09 1.59 113.01
C MET A 650 40.94 2.17 113.86
N LEU A 651 39.77 2.43 113.25
CA LEU A 651 38.59 2.91 113.98
C LEU A 651 38.01 1.84 114.91
N SER A 652 38.04 0.57 114.53
CA SER A 652 37.63 -0.54 115.40
C SER A 652 38.58 -0.67 116.60
N GLU A 653 39.88 -0.61 116.39
CA GLU A 653 40.92 -0.62 117.43
C GLU A 653 40.73 0.55 118.42
N ARG A 654 40.59 1.80 117.91
CA ARG A 654 40.28 2.97 118.77
C ARG A 654 38.94 2.84 119.48
N THR A 655 37.94 2.19 118.88
CA THR A 655 36.66 1.91 119.53
C THR A 655 36.80 0.88 120.65
N GLN A 656 37.64 -0.15 120.46
CA GLN A 656 37.97 -1.13 121.50
C GLN A 656 38.76 -0.48 122.64
N GLU A 657 39.78 0.33 122.37
CA GLU A 657 40.49 1.12 123.40
C GLU A 657 39.51 2.00 124.20
N ILE A 658 38.57 2.68 123.54
CA ILE A 658 37.54 3.51 124.21
C ILE A 658 36.60 2.64 125.05
N GLN A 659 36.23 1.44 124.59
CA GLN A 659 35.41 0.50 125.36
C GLN A 659 36.17 -0.05 126.58
N GLU A 660 37.46 -0.36 126.45
CA GLU A 660 38.30 -0.82 127.56
C GLU A 660 38.56 0.30 128.57
N LEU A 661 38.82 1.54 128.13
CA LEU A 661 38.94 2.70 129.03
C LEU A 661 37.61 3.00 129.73
N ARG A 662 36.46 2.87 129.05
CA ARG A 662 35.13 2.96 129.69
C ARG A 662 34.89 1.83 130.68
N LYS A 663 35.33 0.61 130.38
CA LYS A 663 35.27 -0.53 131.32
C LYS A 663 36.16 -0.28 132.53
N GLN A 664 37.42 0.13 132.35
CA GLN A 664 38.32 0.49 133.44
C GLN A 664 37.74 1.60 134.31
N LEU A 665 37.12 2.63 133.72
CA LEU A 665 36.37 3.66 134.45
C LEU A 665 35.19 3.06 135.23
N SER A 666 34.40 2.17 134.63
CA SER A 666 33.28 1.49 135.31
C SER A 666 33.75 0.61 136.47
N ASP A 667 34.80 -0.19 136.25
CA ASP A 667 35.42 -1.04 137.28
C ASP A 667 35.99 -0.18 138.42
N ARG A 668 36.56 0.99 138.10
CA ARG A 668 37.05 1.98 139.09
C ARG A 668 35.90 2.66 139.84
N GLN A 669 34.82 3.02 139.15
CA GLN A 669 33.60 3.58 139.74
C GLN A 669 32.97 2.55 140.69
N GLN A 670 32.92 1.29 140.30
CA GLN A 670 32.39 0.20 141.12
C GLN A 670 33.29 -0.08 142.33
N GLN A 671 34.63 -0.06 142.17
CA GLN A 671 35.59 -0.11 143.28
C GLN A 671 35.36 1.02 144.29
N LEU A 672 35.18 2.25 143.81
CA LEU A 672 34.87 3.41 144.65
C LEU A 672 33.53 3.23 145.40
N VAL A 673 32.47 2.81 144.71
CA VAL A 673 31.16 2.53 145.35
C VAL A 673 31.24 1.37 146.35
N THR A 674 32.09 0.35 146.12
CA THR A 674 32.30 -0.70 147.12
C THR A 674 33.10 -0.21 148.33
N ALA A 675 34.09 0.66 148.14
CA ALA A 675 34.86 1.26 149.24
C ALA A 675 34.00 2.25 150.05
N GLU A 676 33.14 3.03 149.38
CA GLU A 676 32.16 3.92 150.00
C GLU A 676 31.10 3.12 150.78
N LYS A 677 30.58 2.02 150.22
CA LYS A 677 29.71 1.09 150.96
C LYS A 677 30.42 0.44 152.14
N GLN A 678 31.66 0.00 152.01
CA GLN A 678 32.44 -0.57 153.11
C GLN A 678 32.66 0.46 154.23
N SER A 679 33.06 1.68 153.89
CA SER A 679 33.18 2.80 154.84
C SER A 679 31.84 3.11 155.53
N SER A 680 30.73 3.08 154.79
CA SER A 680 29.38 3.24 155.32
C SER A 680 28.97 2.09 156.26
N THR A 681 29.29 0.83 155.94
CA THR A 681 29.03 -0.30 156.84
C THR A 681 29.89 -0.23 158.09
N THR A 682 31.19 0.11 158.00
CA THR A 682 32.04 0.25 159.20
C THR A 682 31.61 1.44 160.07
N ALA A 683 31.12 2.52 159.46
CA ALA A 683 30.47 3.60 160.21
C ALA A 683 29.16 3.13 160.87
N GLN A 684 28.33 2.36 160.18
CA GLN A 684 27.08 1.80 160.71
C GLN A 684 27.33 0.77 161.82
N GLU A 685 28.37 -0.05 161.72
CA GLU A 685 28.86 -0.95 162.76
C GLU A 685 29.34 -0.14 163.98
N GLY A 686 30.10 0.94 163.80
CA GLY A 686 30.45 1.85 164.89
C GLY A 686 29.24 2.56 165.52
N TYR A 687 28.19 2.88 164.75
CA TYR A 687 26.93 3.37 165.28
C TYR A 687 26.15 2.28 166.04
N LEU A 688 26.24 1.01 165.63
CA LEU A 688 25.67 -0.14 166.33
C LEU A 688 26.43 -0.45 167.62
N GLU A 689 27.75 -0.51 167.61
CA GLU A 689 28.59 -0.73 168.79
C GLU A 689 28.42 0.41 169.81
N THR A 690 28.36 1.67 169.36
CA THR A 690 28.03 2.79 170.27
C THR A 690 26.56 2.83 170.69
N ALA A 691 25.63 2.20 169.96
CA ALA A 691 24.26 1.97 170.41
C ALA A 691 24.18 0.81 171.42
N GLU A 692 24.97 -0.25 171.28
CA GLU A 692 25.06 -1.37 172.22
C GLU A 692 25.75 -0.97 173.52
N LEU A 693 26.82 -0.17 173.47
CA LEU A 693 27.43 0.43 174.67
C LEU A 693 26.45 1.37 175.38
N ARG A 694 25.63 2.13 174.64
CA ARG A 694 24.51 2.90 175.20
C ARG A 694 23.38 1.99 175.70
N ALA A 695 23.13 0.85 175.10
CA ALA A 695 22.13 -0.12 175.55
C ALA A 695 22.57 -0.82 176.84
N GLN A 696 23.86 -1.14 177.01
CA GLN A 696 24.40 -1.66 178.27
C GLN A 696 24.41 -0.60 179.38
N LEU A 697 24.63 0.68 179.05
CA LEU A 697 24.38 1.80 179.95
C LEU A 697 22.89 1.89 180.30
N ALA A 698 22.01 1.85 179.31
CA ALA A 698 20.56 1.87 179.48
C ALA A 698 20.03 0.62 180.20
N GLU A 699 20.72 -0.53 180.18
CA GLU A 699 20.40 -1.71 180.99
C GLU A 699 20.84 -1.52 182.44
N LYS A 700 21.97 -0.86 182.71
CA LYS A 700 22.32 -0.43 184.08
C LYS A 700 21.32 0.60 184.60
N GLU A 701 20.90 1.54 183.77
CA GLU A 701 19.80 2.47 184.09
C GLU A 701 18.44 1.77 184.10
N SER A 702 18.24 0.64 183.41
CA SER A 702 17.01 -0.17 183.45
C SER A 702 17.00 -1.12 184.65
N ILE A 703 18.15 -1.47 185.23
CA ILE A 703 18.23 -2.09 186.56
C ILE A 703 17.82 -1.04 187.62
N ILE A 704 18.31 0.20 187.50
CA ILE A 704 17.87 1.32 188.34
C ILE A 704 16.38 1.64 188.14
N ASN A 705 15.87 1.64 186.90
CA ASN A 705 14.49 2.01 186.58
C ASN A 705 13.48 0.84 186.64
N LYS A 706 13.89 -0.43 186.63
CA LYS A 706 13.00 -1.58 186.94
C LYS A 706 12.94 -1.88 188.44
N LEU A 707 13.75 -1.20 189.26
CA LEU A 707 13.45 -0.97 190.68
C LEU A 707 12.37 0.11 190.89
N LEU A 708 12.10 0.96 189.89
CA LEU A 708 11.38 2.23 190.04
C LEU A 708 10.02 2.26 189.31
N GLN A 709 9.99 1.80 188.06
CA GLN A 709 8.80 1.69 187.21
C GLN A 709 8.48 0.25 186.83
N ARG A 710 8.67 -0.66 187.80
CA ARG A 710 7.81 -1.84 187.98
C ARG A 710 6.39 -1.36 188.41
N GLY A 711 5.79 -0.49 187.57
CA GLY A 711 4.83 0.55 187.95
C GLY A 711 3.71 0.96 186.94
N GLN A 712 3.96 1.38 185.67
CA GLN A 712 2.96 2.01 184.73
C GLN A 712 3.27 1.97 183.15
N GLU A 713 2.28 1.90 182.18
CA GLU A 713 2.40 1.70 180.63
C GLU A 713 1.17 2.14 179.64
N ARG A 714 1.17 2.19 178.21
CA ARG A 714 0.03 2.13 177.05
C ARG A 714 0.13 2.64 175.42
N ASP A 715 -0.49 2.02 174.26
CA ASP A 715 -1.11 2.39 172.77
C ASP A 715 -0.73 2.16 171.11
N LYS A 716 -1.60 2.19 169.93
CA LYS A 716 -1.47 1.93 168.28
C LYS A 716 -2.56 2.47 167.07
N PHE A 717 -2.86 2.33 165.64
CA PHE A 717 -2.62 1.74 164.13
C PHE A 717 -3.45 2.39 162.77
N LEU A 718 -3.76 2.18 161.35
CA LEU A 718 -3.75 1.41 159.89
C LEU A 718 -4.28 2.21 158.47
N ALA A 719 -4.65 1.99 157.07
CA ALA A 719 -4.79 1.12 155.68
C ALA A 719 -5.33 1.88 154.24
N GLU A 720 -5.71 1.64 152.85
CA GLU A 720 -5.79 0.78 151.45
C GLU A 720 -6.47 1.48 150.04
N VAL A 721 -6.85 1.20 148.66
CA VAL A 721 -6.88 0.30 147.29
C VAL A 721 -7.75 0.87 145.91
N ARG A 722 -8.09 0.58 144.51
CA ARG A 722 -8.02 -0.22 143.06
C ARG A 722 -8.77 0.44 141.68
N GLN A 723 -9.13 0.10 140.31
CA GLN A 723 -9.02 -0.81 138.96
C GLN A 723 -9.80 -0.42 137.48
N ARG A 724 -9.82 -1.11 136.20
CA ARG A 724 -10.40 -0.75 134.71
C ARG A 724 -10.75 -1.84 133.44
N GLU A 725 -11.22 -1.59 132.09
CA GLU A 725 -11.10 -2.29 130.60
C GLU A 725 -12.12 -2.20 129.22
N GLU A 726 -12.14 -3.00 128.01
CA GLU A 726 -12.46 -2.75 126.41
C GLU A 726 -13.36 -3.67 125.26
N PRO A 727 -13.52 -3.46 123.81
CA PRO A 727 -14.49 -4.00 122.60
C PRO A 727 -14.07 -4.89 121.23
N ASP A 728 -14.57 -5.17 119.89
CA ASP A 728 -15.54 -4.86 118.62
C ASP A 728 -15.72 -5.90 117.24
N HIS A 729 -16.57 -5.77 116.07
CA HIS A 729 -16.54 -6.31 114.52
C HIS A 729 -17.78 -6.55 113.35
N VAL A 730 -17.67 -7.10 112.02
CA VAL A 730 -18.53 -6.92 110.63
C VAL A 730 -18.84 -8.09 109.42
N LEU A 731 -19.63 -7.97 108.20
CA LEU A 731 -20.14 -8.96 107.00
C LEU A 731 -20.48 -8.42 105.43
N GLU A 732 -21.05 -8.91 104.18
CA GLU A 732 -21.73 -10.07 103.29
C GLU A 732 -22.00 -9.90 101.62
N LEU A 733 -22.55 -10.83 100.65
CA LEU A 733 -22.70 -10.78 99.04
C LEU A 733 -23.64 -11.80 98.06
N LYS A 734 -24.21 -11.59 96.75
CA LYS A 734 -24.94 -12.57 95.64
C LYS A 734 -25.43 -12.21 94.07
N GLN A 735 -25.92 -13.11 93.05
CA GLN A 735 -26.61 -12.98 91.61
C GLN A 735 -27.80 -13.99 91.19
N THR A 736 -29.00 -13.60 90.62
CA THR A 736 -29.98 -14.41 89.75
C THR A 736 -31.30 -13.67 89.32
N ILE A 737 -31.85 -13.93 88.10
CA ILE A 737 -33.22 -13.67 87.50
C ILE A 737 -34.19 -12.67 88.18
N GLN A 738 -34.66 -11.64 87.43
CA GLN A 738 -35.88 -10.88 87.80
C GLN A 738 -36.59 -10.20 86.60
N ILE A 739 -37.92 -10.44 86.45
CA ILE A 739 -38.90 -9.80 85.52
C ILE A 739 -38.64 -10.02 84.01
N MET A 740 -39.53 -10.57 83.17
CA MET A 740 -40.94 -11.01 83.26
C MET A 740 -42.06 -9.95 83.04
N GLN A 741 -41.91 -9.08 82.04
CA GLN A 741 -42.92 -8.15 81.46
C GLN A 741 -42.41 -7.68 80.08
N GLU A 742 -43.18 -7.43 79.02
CA GLU A 742 -44.62 -7.61 78.68
C GLU A 742 -44.73 -8.48 77.39
N LYS A 743 -45.82 -9.15 76.97
CA LYS A 743 -47.29 -8.98 77.01
C LYS A 743 -47.92 -8.06 75.95
N LEU A 744 -48.77 -8.70 75.14
CA LEU A 744 -49.95 -8.19 74.41
C LEU A 744 -49.77 -7.43 73.08
N ASP A 745 -50.53 -7.95 72.11
CA ASP A 745 -51.32 -7.28 71.06
C ASP A 745 -50.65 -6.29 70.09
N GLU A 746 -50.52 -6.72 68.82
CA GLU A 746 -51.54 -6.35 67.82
C GLU A 746 -51.66 -7.36 66.66
N ARG A 747 -52.60 -7.11 65.74
CA ARG A 747 -53.36 -8.13 64.97
C ARG A 747 -52.74 -8.56 63.63
N GLU A 748 -53.05 -9.81 63.27
CA GLU A 748 -53.65 -10.32 62.01
C GLU A 748 -53.32 -9.66 60.63
N GLY A 749 -53.18 -10.43 59.54
CA GLY A 749 -53.23 -11.90 59.47
C GLY A 749 -53.34 -12.53 58.06
N GLU A 750 -53.77 -13.79 58.08
CA GLU A 750 -54.33 -14.61 56.99
C GLU A 750 -53.42 -15.18 55.87
N LEU A 751 -52.94 -16.39 56.18
CA LEU A 751 -52.68 -17.56 55.31
C LEU A 751 -53.54 -17.62 54.02
N SER A 752 -52.97 -17.97 52.85
CA SER A 752 -52.89 -19.34 52.28
C SER A 752 -54.26 -20.00 51.96
N ARG A 753 -54.54 -20.59 50.78
CA ARG A 753 -53.76 -21.64 50.07
C ARG A 753 -54.09 -21.78 48.56
N ARG A 754 -53.09 -22.33 47.84
CA ARG A 754 -53.07 -23.24 46.66
C ARG A 754 -54.37 -23.85 46.06
N ASN A 755 -54.26 -24.19 44.76
CA ASN A 755 -54.93 -25.27 43.99
C ASN A 755 -56.43 -25.07 43.63
N SER A 756 -57.03 -25.71 42.59
CA SER A 756 -56.58 -26.31 41.30
C SER A 756 -57.82 -26.77 40.48
N GLU A 757 -57.77 -26.78 39.14
CA GLU A 757 -58.74 -27.48 38.23
C GLU A 757 -60.23 -27.01 38.30
N ASP A 758 -61.17 -27.36 37.41
CA ASP A 758 -61.20 -27.59 35.95
C ASP A 758 -62.67 -27.56 35.43
N ASN A 759 -62.92 -27.13 34.18
CA ASN A 759 -64.22 -27.14 33.43
C ASN A 759 -65.49 -26.49 34.09
N GLY A 760 -66.55 -26.09 33.37
CA GLY A 760 -66.84 -25.95 31.94
C GLY A 760 -68.28 -25.42 31.68
N GLU A 761 -68.62 -25.08 30.43
CA GLU A 761 -69.99 -24.75 29.90
C GLU A 761 -70.70 -23.45 30.42
N ASN A 762 -71.67 -22.80 29.74
CA ASN A 762 -72.29 -23.05 28.42
C ASN A 762 -72.69 -21.77 27.60
N ILE A 763 -73.16 -22.00 26.37
CA ILE A 763 -73.38 -21.14 25.18
C ILE A 763 -74.55 -20.13 25.28
N PRO A 764 -74.47 -18.93 24.61
CA PRO A 764 -75.39 -18.62 23.49
C PRO A 764 -74.71 -18.25 22.15
N LEU A 765 -75.32 -18.68 21.03
CA LEU A 765 -74.93 -18.37 19.64
C LEU A 765 -75.67 -17.14 19.08
N ALA A 766 -75.11 -16.47 18.05
CA ALA A 766 -75.86 -15.77 16.97
C ALA A 766 -74.98 -14.90 16.04
N LYS A 767 -73.80 -14.40 16.48
CA LYS A 767 -73.10 -13.28 15.80
C LYS A 767 -71.79 -13.62 15.04
N LYS A 768 -71.29 -14.86 15.08
CA LYS A 768 -69.97 -15.20 14.48
C LYS A 768 -69.99 -15.44 12.96
N SER A 769 -71.05 -16.01 12.38
CA SER A 769 -71.11 -16.35 10.94
C SER A 769 -71.00 -15.14 10.01
N VAL A 770 -71.74 -14.06 10.30
CA VAL A 770 -71.74 -12.82 9.49
C VAL A 770 -70.36 -12.14 9.50
N VAL A 771 -69.60 -12.25 10.60
CA VAL A 771 -68.25 -11.68 10.70
C VAL A 771 -67.24 -12.48 9.88
N ILE A 772 -67.35 -13.81 9.89
CA ILE A 772 -66.50 -14.69 9.06
C ILE A 772 -66.77 -14.45 7.57
N LEU A 773 -68.04 -14.50 7.14
CA LEU A 773 -68.42 -14.26 5.74
C LEU A 773 -68.02 -12.86 5.24
N LYS A 774 -68.10 -11.82 6.09
CA LYS A 774 -67.57 -10.49 5.73
C LYS A 774 -66.05 -10.44 5.60
N LYS A 775 -65.31 -11.20 6.42
CA LYS A 775 -63.84 -11.31 6.33
C LYS A 775 -63.42 -12.06 5.07
N GLU A 776 -64.10 -13.16 4.75
CA GLU A 776 -63.86 -13.94 3.53
C GLU A 776 -64.20 -13.14 2.26
N LEU A 777 -65.33 -12.43 2.25
CA LEU A 777 -65.70 -11.55 1.14
C LEU A 777 -64.65 -10.45 0.93
N ALA A 778 -64.18 -9.79 2.00
CA ALA A 778 -63.12 -8.80 1.91
C ALA A 778 -61.81 -9.40 1.36
N GLN A 779 -61.38 -10.58 1.85
CA GLN A 779 -60.19 -11.27 1.34
C GLN A 779 -60.33 -11.69 -0.14
N LYS A 780 -61.53 -12.11 -0.58
CA LYS A 780 -61.78 -12.42 -2.00
C LYS A 780 -61.77 -11.18 -2.88
N THR A 781 -62.30 -10.04 -2.42
CA THR A 781 -62.22 -8.77 -3.14
C THR A 781 -60.78 -8.25 -3.22
N GLU A 782 -60.00 -8.38 -2.15
CA GLU A 782 -58.58 -8.01 -2.14
C GLU A 782 -57.76 -8.90 -3.09
N ALA A 783 -58.03 -10.21 -3.10
CA ALA A 783 -57.40 -11.15 -4.02
C ALA A 783 -57.74 -10.84 -5.50
N LEU A 784 -59.00 -10.48 -5.79
CA LEU A 784 -59.42 -10.08 -7.14
C LEU A 784 -58.69 -8.81 -7.61
N ASN A 785 -58.58 -7.79 -6.75
CA ASN A 785 -57.83 -6.57 -7.07
C ASN A 785 -56.32 -6.85 -7.28
N LYS A 786 -55.75 -7.78 -6.50
CA LYS A 786 -54.35 -8.25 -6.68
C LYS A 786 -54.14 -9.15 -7.92
N ALA A 787 -55.20 -9.70 -8.49
CA ALA A 787 -55.17 -10.37 -9.80
C ALA A 787 -55.29 -9.34 -10.94
N LEU A 788 -56.25 -8.42 -10.85
CA LEU A 788 -56.47 -7.36 -11.85
C LEU A 788 -55.25 -6.43 -11.99
N LYS A 789 -54.55 -6.11 -10.89
CA LYS A 789 -53.29 -5.33 -10.95
C LYS A 789 -52.22 -6.08 -11.74
N ARG A 790 -52.05 -7.40 -11.52
CA ARG A 790 -51.14 -8.24 -12.30
C ARG A 790 -51.54 -8.37 -13.76
N GLU A 791 -52.84 -8.44 -14.07
CA GLU A 791 -53.32 -8.46 -15.45
C GLU A 791 -52.94 -7.17 -16.20
N ASN A 792 -52.97 -6.02 -15.52
CA ASN A 792 -52.53 -4.75 -16.09
C ASN A 792 -51.01 -4.62 -16.17
N GLU A 793 -50.27 -5.10 -15.16
CA GLU A 793 -48.80 -5.20 -15.19
C GLU A 793 -48.33 -6.07 -16.37
N LEU A 794 -48.97 -7.22 -16.59
CA LEU A 794 -48.69 -8.11 -17.73
C LEU A 794 -49.03 -7.49 -19.09
N LYS A 795 -50.07 -6.65 -19.18
CA LYS A 795 -50.40 -5.91 -20.42
C LYS A 795 -49.37 -4.85 -20.75
N ILE A 796 -48.79 -4.19 -19.73
CA ILE A 796 -47.72 -3.21 -19.91
C ILE A 796 -46.47 -3.93 -20.42
N SER A 797 -46.03 -5.00 -19.76
CA SER A 797 -44.86 -5.77 -20.22
C SER A 797 -45.05 -6.40 -21.60
N LEU A 798 -46.28 -6.75 -21.98
CA LEU A 798 -46.56 -7.29 -23.32
C LEU A 798 -46.47 -6.19 -24.40
N ALA A 799 -46.89 -4.96 -24.10
CA ALA A 799 -46.69 -3.82 -25.00
C ALA A 799 -45.21 -3.40 -25.11
N GLU A 800 -44.46 -3.46 -24.01
CA GLU A 800 -43.01 -3.22 -23.99
C GLU A 800 -42.27 -4.28 -24.83
N LEU A 801 -42.61 -5.56 -24.68
CA LEU A 801 -42.08 -6.65 -25.53
C LEU A 801 -42.45 -6.49 -27.01
N GLN A 802 -43.66 -6.01 -27.33
CA GLN A 802 -44.04 -5.70 -28.72
C GLN A 802 -43.20 -4.55 -29.29
N SER A 803 -42.91 -3.51 -28.50
CA SER A 803 -42.02 -2.42 -28.92
C SER A 803 -40.59 -2.92 -29.16
N LEU A 804 -40.06 -3.75 -28.27
CA LEU A 804 -38.73 -4.35 -28.41
C LEU A 804 -38.63 -5.29 -29.63
N LEU A 805 -39.69 -6.03 -29.95
CA LEU A 805 -39.73 -6.86 -31.15
C LEU A 805 -39.67 -6.02 -32.43
N SER A 806 -40.48 -4.96 -32.56
CA SER A 806 -40.39 -4.06 -33.72
C SER A 806 -39.04 -3.33 -33.82
N GLU A 807 -38.40 -3.03 -32.69
CA GLU A 807 -37.04 -2.50 -32.64
C GLU A 807 -35.96 -3.52 -33.06
N LEU A 808 -36.16 -4.80 -32.82
CA LEU A 808 -35.26 -5.87 -33.25
C LEU A 808 -35.49 -6.26 -34.72
N GLU A 809 -36.75 -6.27 -35.18
CA GLU A 809 -37.11 -6.43 -36.60
C GLU A 809 -36.47 -5.30 -37.43
N GLY A 810 -36.64 -4.04 -37.04
CA GLY A 810 -36.01 -2.91 -37.72
C GLY A 810 -34.47 -2.92 -37.69
N ARG A 811 -33.86 -3.42 -36.61
CA ARG A 811 -32.40 -3.65 -36.57
C ARG A 811 -31.97 -4.78 -37.51
N ASN A 812 -32.73 -5.88 -37.60
CA ASN A 812 -32.45 -6.98 -38.52
C ASN A 812 -32.62 -6.57 -39.99
N GLU A 813 -33.66 -5.79 -40.33
CA GLU A 813 -33.84 -5.22 -41.67
C GLU A 813 -32.68 -4.28 -42.04
N GLY A 814 -32.26 -3.40 -41.11
CA GLY A 814 -31.08 -2.55 -41.30
C GLY A 814 -29.77 -3.32 -41.46
N GLN A 815 -29.60 -4.43 -40.73
CA GLN A 815 -28.44 -5.32 -40.89
C GLN A 815 -28.49 -6.07 -42.23
N ALA A 816 -29.65 -6.55 -42.67
CA ALA A 816 -29.82 -7.19 -43.97
C ALA A 816 -29.48 -6.23 -45.12
N ALA A 817 -30.01 -5.00 -45.10
CA ALA A 817 -29.69 -3.97 -46.09
C ALA A 817 -28.19 -3.60 -46.12
N ASN A 818 -27.53 -3.58 -44.96
CA ASN A 818 -26.09 -3.39 -44.87
C ASN A 818 -25.30 -4.58 -45.45
N ILE A 819 -25.74 -5.82 -45.19
CA ILE A 819 -25.15 -7.03 -45.78
C ILE A 819 -25.32 -7.01 -47.31
N GLU A 820 -26.49 -6.67 -47.84
CA GLU A 820 -26.72 -6.53 -49.29
C GLU A 820 -25.83 -5.45 -49.92
N SER A 821 -25.70 -4.28 -49.27
CA SER A 821 -24.80 -3.21 -49.69
C SER A 821 -23.32 -3.63 -49.70
N LEU A 822 -22.88 -4.36 -48.67
CA LEU A 822 -21.53 -4.92 -48.59
C LEU A 822 -21.31 -6.00 -49.65
N THR A 823 -22.31 -6.85 -49.93
CA THR A 823 -22.25 -7.87 -51.00
C THR A 823 -22.20 -7.24 -52.38
N ALA A 824 -22.98 -6.17 -52.65
CA ALA A 824 -22.90 -5.40 -53.88
C ALA A 824 -21.53 -4.70 -54.02
N THR A 825 -20.97 -4.20 -52.92
CA THR A 825 -19.64 -3.58 -52.86
C THR A 825 -18.52 -4.60 -53.12
N LEU A 826 -18.63 -5.81 -52.56
CA LEU A 826 -17.70 -6.92 -52.82
C LEU A 826 -17.78 -7.32 -54.29
N LYS A 827 -18.97 -7.61 -54.82
CA LYS A 827 -19.16 -7.92 -56.24
C LYS A 827 -18.58 -6.86 -57.17
N THR A 828 -18.74 -5.58 -56.85
CA THR A 828 -18.14 -4.47 -57.60
C THR A 828 -16.61 -4.48 -57.53
N LYS A 829 -16.02 -4.86 -56.39
CA LYS A 829 -14.57 -5.07 -56.26
C LYS A 829 -14.10 -6.29 -57.05
N ASP A 830 -14.87 -7.37 -57.07
CA ASP A 830 -14.57 -8.59 -57.85
C ASP A 830 -14.61 -8.28 -59.35
N GLU A 831 -15.62 -7.54 -59.83
CA GLU A 831 -15.68 -7.04 -61.21
C GLU A 831 -14.48 -6.11 -61.56
N ILE A 832 -14.00 -5.31 -60.60
CA ILE A 832 -12.76 -4.51 -60.77
C ILE A 832 -11.51 -5.41 -60.80
N ILE A 833 -11.45 -6.44 -59.95
CA ILE A 833 -10.35 -7.41 -59.88
C ILE A 833 -10.26 -8.19 -61.20
N ASP A 834 -11.38 -8.63 -61.77
CA ASP A 834 -11.43 -9.29 -63.08
C ASP A 834 -10.97 -8.36 -64.21
N VAL A 835 -11.40 -7.10 -64.21
CA VAL A 835 -10.92 -6.09 -65.18
C VAL A 835 -9.41 -5.82 -65.01
N LEU A 836 -8.87 -5.86 -63.79
CA LEU A 836 -7.44 -5.73 -63.54
C LEU A 836 -6.66 -6.99 -63.97
N HIS A 837 -7.17 -8.19 -63.67
CA HIS A 837 -6.60 -9.46 -64.14
C HIS A 837 -6.60 -9.54 -65.67
N GLN A 838 -7.67 -9.14 -66.34
CA GLN A 838 -7.76 -9.10 -67.80
C GLN A 838 -6.75 -8.12 -68.41
N ARG A 839 -6.58 -6.92 -67.82
CA ARG A 839 -5.55 -5.93 -68.23
C ARG A 839 -4.12 -6.41 -67.97
N LEU A 840 -3.89 -7.18 -66.91
CA LEU A 840 -2.58 -7.76 -66.59
C LEU A 840 -2.26 -8.95 -67.52
N GLY A 841 -3.24 -9.81 -67.82
CA GLY A 841 -3.10 -10.90 -68.78
C GLY A 841 -2.77 -10.41 -70.19
N GLN A 842 -3.49 -9.40 -70.69
CA GLN A 842 -3.17 -8.75 -71.98
C GLN A 842 -1.77 -8.13 -72.03
N ARG A 843 -1.12 -7.88 -70.89
CA ARG A 843 0.24 -7.35 -70.79
C ARG A 843 1.33 -8.43 -70.83
N GLY A 844 0.97 -9.71 -70.78
CA GLY A 844 1.91 -10.84 -70.86
C GLY A 844 2.34 -11.18 -72.29
N ASP A 845 1.39 -11.27 -73.22
CA ASP A 845 1.57 -11.91 -74.54
C ASP A 845 2.09 -11.00 -75.67
N SER A 846 2.87 -9.96 -75.36
CA SER A 846 3.32 -8.99 -76.39
C SER A 846 4.74 -8.44 -76.23
N ARG A 847 5.74 -9.27 -75.86
CA ARG A 847 7.16 -8.89 -76.06
C ARG A 847 8.21 -9.99 -76.32
N ALA A 848 8.01 -10.79 -77.36
CA ALA A 848 9.06 -11.37 -78.20
C ALA A 848 8.42 -11.61 -79.59
N GLU A 849 8.99 -11.26 -80.75
CA GLU A 849 10.38 -10.98 -81.14
C GLU A 849 10.49 -9.85 -82.21
N HIS A 850 11.73 -9.46 -82.58
CA HIS A 850 12.21 -9.07 -83.95
C HIS A 850 11.29 -8.28 -84.94
N THR A 851 11.67 -7.18 -85.62
CA THR A 851 12.87 -6.29 -85.65
C THR A 851 12.60 -5.02 -86.50
N GLU A 852 13.60 -4.13 -86.61
CA GLU A 852 13.85 -3.15 -87.71
C GLU A 852 13.04 -1.82 -87.90
N ASN A 853 13.81 -0.72 -87.85
CA ASN A 853 13.90 0.40 -88.81
C ASN A 853 12.84 1.53 -88.96
N GLN A 854 13.40 2.73 -89.19
CA GLN A 854 12.84 4.01 -89.67
C GLN A 854 11.78 4.72 -88.77
N VAL A 855 11.86 6.01 -88.36
CA VAL A 855 12.50 7.29 -88.79
C VAL A 855 11.43 8.31 -89.25
N ILE A 856 11.29 9.40 -88.48
CA ILE A 856 10.55 10.66 -88.76
C ILE A 856 9.02 10.51 -88.96
N GLY A 857 8.23 11.31 -88.22
CA GLY A 857 6.79 11.45 -88.50
C GLY A 857 6.05 12.33 -87.48
N SER A 858 5.72 13.56 -87.89
CA SER A 858 5.01 14.54 -87.06
C SER A 858 3.49 14.35 -87.00
N GLY A 859 2.93 14.29 -85.79
CA GLY A 859 1.69 15.00 -85.43
C GLY A 859 0.33 14.41 -85.83
N MET A 860 -0.69 15.21 -85.52
CA MET A 860 -2.13 15.00 -85.68
C MET A 860 -2.81 13.96 -84.77
N GLU A 861 -3.82 14.42 -84.03
CA GLU A 861 -4.81 13.57 -83.38
C GLU A 861 -5.64 12.83 -84.44
N ARG A 862 -6.01 11.57 -84.16
CA ARG A 862 -7.27 11.01 -84.68
C ARG A 862 -7.85 9.94 -83.76
N SER A 863 -9.16 9.97 -83.62
CA SER A 863 -9.95 9.28 -82.60
C SER A 863 -10.50 7.92 -83.08
N LEU A 864 -11.24 7.24 -82.19
CA LEU A 864 -12.14 6.09 -82.42
C LEU A 864 -11.43 4.71 -82.59
N PRO A 865 -12.11 3.57 -82.32
CA PRO A 865 -13.56 3.37 -82.12
C PRO A 865 -14.01 3.16 -80.66
N GLY A 866 -15.31 3.39 -80.42
CA GLY A 866 -15.98 3.10 -79.14
C GLY A 866 -16.88 1.86 -79.22
N LEU A 867 -17.15 1.27 -78.04
CA LEU A 867 -18.03 0.13 -77.80
C LEU A 867 -18.67 0.30 -76.40
N PRO A 868 -19.82 -0.32 -76.11
CA PRO A 868 -21.11 0.03 -76.69
C PRO A 868 -22.06 0.62 -75.63
N GLN A 869 -23.13 1.30 -76.05
CA GLN A 869 -24.20 1.69 -75.13
C GLN A 869 -24.87 0.44 -74.54
N ARG A 870 -25.01 0.39 -73.20
CA ARG A 870 -26.07 -0.42 -72.57
C ARG A 870 -27.33 0.43 -72.47
N GLU A 871 -28.47 -0.19 -72.72
CA GLU A 871 -29.77 0.48 -72.69
C GLU A 871 -30.20 0.83 -71.26
N ILE A 872 -30.90 1.95 -71.11
CA ILE A 872 -31.53 2.34 -69.84
C ILE A 872 -32.90 1.67 -69.77
N THR A 873 -33.03 0.62 -68.96
CA THR A 873 -34.35 0.20 -68.43
C THR A 873 -34.79 1.20 -67.36
N MET A 874 -35.91 1.89 -67.59
CA MET A 874 -36.38 2.99 -66.75
C MET A 874 -36.96 2.53 -65.41
N ILE A 875 -36.67 3.28 -64.34
CA ILE A 875 -37.59 3.66 -63.26
C ILE A 875 -37.02 4.93 -62.60
N GLY A 876 -37.84 5.98 -62.43
CA GLY A 876 -37.57 7.10 -61.52
C GLY A 876 -36.84 8.34 -62.07
N GLY A 877 -37.60 9.29 -62.62
CA GLY A 877 -37.50 10.73 -62.32
C GLY A 877 -36.30 11.55 -62.84
N ASP A 878 -36.59 12.56 -63.66
CA ASP A 878 -35.62 13.52 -64.19
C ASP A 878 -34.91 14.37 -63.12
N SER A 879 -33.60 14.58 -63.28
CA SER A 879 -32.88 15.85 -63.00
C SER A 879 -31.41 15.78 -63.45
N GLN A 880 -31.12 16.13 -64.72
CA GLN A 880 -29.76 16.40 -65.18
C GLN A 880 -29.44 17.90 -65.17
N GLN A 881 -28.79 18.41 -64.13
CA GLN A 881 -27.77 19.46 -64.24
C GLN A 881 -27.00 19.59 -62.91
N GLU A 882 -25.75 20.06 -63.00
CA GLU A 882 -24.82 20.56 -61.94
C GLU A 882 -23.57 19.73 -61.58
N ALA A 883 -23.55 18.40 -61.58
CA ALA A 883 -22.39 17.64 -61.07
C ALA A 883 -21.09 17.66 -61.93
N LEU A 884 -21.09 18.26 -63.13
CA LEU A 884 -19.94 18.19 -64.06
C LEU A 884 -18.67 18.98 -63.64
N PRO A 885 -18.71 20.18 -63.02
CA PRO A 885 -17.50 20.90 -62.62
C PRO A 885 -16.70 20.12 -61.56
N ASN A 886 -17.38 19.54 -60.58
CA ASN A 886 -16.74 18.82 -59.48
C ASN A 886 -15.95 17.59 -59.95
N LEU A 887 -16.46 16.83 -60.93
CA LEU A 887 -15.72 15.67 -61.43
C LEU A 887 -14.41 16.05 -62.14
N ILE A 888 -14.40 17.19 -62.86
CA ILE A 888 -13.19 17.71 -63.51
C ILE A 888 -12.21 18.28 -62.46
N ALA A 889 -12.70 19.00 -61.47
CA ALA A 889 -11.88 19.50 -60.36
C ALA A 889 -11.24 18.34 -59.57
N LEU A 890 -12.03 17.33 -59.18
CA LEU A 890 -11.55 16.16 -58.45
C LEU A 890 -10.55 15.35 -59.27
N GLN A 891 -10.75 15.22 -60.59
CA GLN A 891 -9.78 14.58 -61.49
C GLN A 891 -8.46 15.38 -61.55
N GLN A 892 -8.53 16.72 -61.62
CA GLN A 892 -7.35 17.58 -61.62
C GLN A 892 -6.58 17.52 -60.29
N GLU A 893 -7.26 17.50 -59.15
CA GLU A 893 -6.63 17.29 -57.84
C GLU A 893 -6.05 15.87 -57.71
N HIS A 894 -6.75 14.84 -58.19
CA HIS A 894 -6.24 13.47 -58.15
C HIS A 894 -5.01 13.30 -59.05
N ASP A 895 -4.93 14.00 -60.19
CA ASP A 895 -3.74 14.06 -61.04
C ASP A 895 -2.62 14.94 -60.46
N ALA A 896 -2.95 16.00 -59.72
CA ALA A 896 -1.98 16.80 -58.97
C ALA A 896 -1.36 16.01 -57.81
N LEU A 897 -2.18 15.28 -57.04
CA LEU A 897 -1.77 14.38 -55.97
C LEU A 897 -0.93 13.22 -56.50
N ASN A 898 -1.30 12.64 -57.65
CA ASN A 898 -0.47 11.63 -58.33
C ASN A 898 0.87 12.19 -58.83
N LYS A 899 0.95 13.47 -59.24
CA LYS A 899 2.22 14.12 -59.58
C LYS A 899 3.06 14.38 -58.33
N ALA A 900 2.45 14.88 -57.25
CA ALA A 900 3.12 15.11 -55.97
C ALA A 900 3.71 13.80 -55.40
N LEU A 901 2.91 12.72 -55.35
CA LEU A 901 3.36 11.41 -54.87
C LEU A 901 4.49 10.82 -55.73
N ARG A 902 4.48 11.03 -57.06
CA ARG A 902 5.59 10.63 -57.95
C ARG A 902 6.84 11.48 -57.73
N ALA A 903 6.69 12.78 -57.47
CA ALA A 903 7.79 13.66 -57.11
C ALA A 903 8.40 13.25 -55.77
N GLU A 904 7.57 12.97 -54.76
CA GLU A 904 8.00 12.46 -53.44
C GLU A 904 8.75 11.12 -53.57
N GLN A 905 8.23 10.17 -54.37
CA GLN A 905 8.93 8.91 -54.68
C GLN A 905 10.24 9.14 -55.44
N GLN A 906 10.32 10.14 -56.33
CA GLN A 906 11.56 10.51 -57.01
C GLN A 906 12.58 11.14 -56.05
N LEU A 907 12.16 12.02 -55.14
CA LEU A 907 12.98 12.62 -54.07
C LEU A 907 13.49 11.53 -53.12
N TYR A 908 12.65 10.60 -52.65
CA TYR A 908 13.14 9.43 -51.89
C TYR A 908 14.13 8.58 -52.70
N SER A 909 13.91 8.37 -54.00
CA SER A 909 14.87 7.65 -54.86
C SER A 909 16.19 8.41 -55.07
N SER A 910 16.16 9.74 -54.97
CA SER A 910 17.30 10.65 -55.06
C SER A 910 18.08 10.63 -53.74
N LEU A 911 17.40 10.84 -52.61
CA LEU A 911 17.93 10.75 -51.26
C LEU A 911 18.60 9.39 -50.97
N VAL A 912 17.98 8.28 -51.39
CA VAL A 912 18.57 6.92 -51.26
C VAL A 912 19.78 6.70 -52.17
N ARG A 913 19.97 7.54 -53.20
CA ARG A 913 21.15 7.54 -54.09
C ARG A 913 22.26 8.42 -53.53
N THR A 914 21.95 9.64 -53.09
CA THR A 914 22.92 10.59 -52.51
C THR A 914 23.46 10.12 -51.15
N VAL A 915 22.67 9.37 -50.38
CA VAL A 915 23.14 8.67 -49.17
C VAL A 915 24.14 7.53 -49.49
N LYS A 916 24.17 7.03 -50.74
CA LYS A 916 25.14 6.03 -51.22
C LYS A 916 26.35 6.62 -51.96
N GLU A 917 26.35 7.93 -52.23
CA GLU A 917 27.47 8.61 -52.87
C GLU A 917 28.59 8.89 -51.86
N GLN A 918 29.83 8.62 -52.26
CA GLN A 918 30.98 8.57 -51.35
C GLN A 918 31.65 9.93 -51.09
N ASP A 919 31.40 10.93 -51.94
CA ASP A 919 32.03 12.25 -51.83
C ASP A 919 31.19 13.18 -50.95
N SER A 920 31.73 13.56 -49.78
CA SER A 920 30.97 14.20 -48.71
C SER A 920 30.45 15.59 -49.09
N ALA A 921 31.18 16.33 -49.93
CA ALA A 921 30.77 17.68 -50.34
C ALA A 921 29.55 17.65 -51.29
N GLN A 922 29.53 16.69 -52.24
CA GLN A 922 28.41 16.52 -53.17
C GLN A 922 27.17 15.98 -52.44
N ARG A 923 27.36 15.01 -51.55
CA ARG A 923 26.30 14.48 -50.69
C ARG A 923 25.67 15.57 -49.80
N LEU A 924 26.48 16.46 -49.21
CA LEU A 924 25.98 17.55 -48.37
C LEU A 924 25.21 18.58 -49.20
N HIS A 925 25.72 18.98 -50.38
CA HIS A 925 25.01 19.89 -51.27
C HIS A 925 23.68 19.32 -51.77
N ALA A 926 23.65 18.02 -52.14
CA ALA A 926 22.42 17.37 -52.57
C ALA A 926 21.39 17.24 -51.43
N LEU A 927 21.83 16.84 -50.22
CA LEU A 927 20.97 16.84 -49.02
C LEU A 927 20.39 18.24 -48.72
N GLN A 928 21.16 19.30 -48.98
CA GLN A 928 20.71 20.67 -48.75
C GLN A 928 19.68 21.13 -49.79
N LEU A 929 19.78 20.68 -51.05
CA LEU A 929 18.75 20.89 -52.08
C LEU A 929 17.46 20.11 -51.79
N GLU A 930 17.57 18.83 -51.38
CA GLU A 930 16.43 18.00 -50.96
C GLU A 930 15.72 18.64 -49.75
N LEU A 931 16.48 19.16 -48.77
CA LEU A 931 15.94 19.90 -47.63
C LEU A 931 15.20 21.17 -48.05
N THR A 932 15.74 21.95 -49.00
CA THR A 932 15.06 23.14 -49.54
C THR A 932 13.76 22.78 -50.29
N ALA A 933 13.74 21.66 -51.02
CA ALA A 933 12.52 21.16 -51.67
C ALA A 933 11.45 20.74 -50.64
N VAL A 934 11.85 20.05 -49.57
CA VAL A 934 10.96 19.69 -48.44
C VAL A 934 10.45 20.94 -47.71
N GLN A 935 11.28 21.97 -47.52
CA GLN A 935 10.86 23.25 -46.93
C GLN A 935 9.82 23.98 -47.80
N LEU A 936 10.00 24.01 -49.12
CA LEU A 936 9.02 24.59 -50.06
C LEU A 936 7.69 23.81 -50.05
N LEU A 937 7.74 22.48 -50.09
CA LEU A 937 6.53 21.63 -49.99
C LEU A 937 5.82 21.81 -48.64
N ARG A 938 6.57 21.97 -47.54
CA ARG A 938 6.03 22.25 -46.21
C ARG A 938 5.35 23.62 -46.16
N GLN A 939 5.97 24.66 -46.73
CA GLN A 939 5.37 26.00 -46.81
C GLN A 939 4.08 25.96 -47.65
N GLN A 940 4.09 25.29 -48.80
CA GLN A 940 2.89 25.14 -49.65
C GLN A 940 1.77 24.39 -48.91
N LEU A 941 2.11 23.39 -48.08
CA LEU A 941 1.15 22.70 -47.22
C LEU A 941 0.60 23.64 -46.14
N GLU A 942 1.43 24.42 -45.45
CA GLU A 942 0.99 25.41 -44.45
C GLU A 942 0.12 26.52 -45.04
N GLU A 943 0.39 26.96 -46.28
CA GLU A 943 -0.47 27.88 -47.01
C GLU A 943 -1.82 27.23 -47.37
N SER A 944 -1.82 25.96 -47.82
CA SER A 944 -3.07 25.23 -48.09
C SER A 944 -3.92 25.00 -46.82
N ILE A 945 -3.28 24.72 -45.68
CA ILE A 945 -3.95 24.58 -44.38
C ILE A 945 -4.57 25.91 -43.97
N LYS A 946 -3.84 27.03 -44.07
CA LYS A 946 -4.40 28.37 -43.80
C LYS A 946 -5.59 28.71 -44.68
N THR A 947 -5.59 28.33 -45.96
CA THR A 947 -6.78 28.51 -46.82
C THR A 947 -7.94 27.60 -46.40
N ASN A 948 -7.67 26.40 -45.86
CA ASN A 948 -8.71 25.52 -45.32
C ASN A 948 -9.29 26.04 -44.01
N GLU A 949 -8.46 26.62 -43.14
CA GLU A 949 -8.86 27.33 -41.91
C GLU A 949 -9.71 28.57 -42.26
N GLN A 950 -9.32 29.37 -43.25
CA GLN A 950 -10.11 30.50 -43.73
C GLN A 950 -11.47 30.07 -44.32
N LEU A 951 -11.51 28.96 -45.07
CA LEU A 951 -12.76 28.36 -45.57
C LEU A 951 -13.64 27.80 -44.43
N ARG A 952 -13.03 27.30 -43.35
CA ARG A 952 -13.75 26.88 -42.12
C ARG A 952 -14.34 28.09 -41.41
N ASP A 953 -13.57 29.16 -41.21
CA ASP A 953 -14.08 30.41 -40.63
C ASP A 953 -15.20 31.00 -41.51
N ASP A 954 -15.08 30.95 -42.84
CA ASP A 954 -16.12 31.38 -43.78
C ASP A 954 -17.38 30.53 -43.63
N LEU A 955 -17.24 29.20 -43.58
CA LEU A 955 -18.35 28.25 -43.33
C LEU A 955 -19.00 28.46 -41.97
N GLU A 956 -18.24 28.64 -40.89
CA GLU A 956 -18.80 28.93 -39.56
C GLU A 956 -19.52 30.29 -39.55
N ARG A 957 -18.96 31.31 -40.22
CA ARG A 957 -19.62 32.61 -40.42
C ARG A 957 -20.85 32.52 -41.32
N GLU A 958 -20.93 31.56 -42.24
CA GLU A 958 -22.13 31.29 -43.06
C GLU A 958 -23.17 30.47 -42.28
N ILE A 959 -22.76 29.50 -41.46
CA ILE A 959 -23.62 28.73 -40.54
C ILE A 959 -24.22 29.67 -39.47
N HIS A 960 -23.46 30.62 -38.95
CA HIS A 960 -24.00 31.66 -38.06
C HIS A 960 -24.96 32.61 -38.79
N ARG A 961 -24.73 32.90 -40.08
CA ARG A 961 -25.69 33.65 -40.92
C ARG A 961 -26.93 32.83 -41.27
N ALA A 962 -26.82 31.51 -41.41
CA ALA A 962 -27.94 30.59 -41.62
C ALA A 962 -28.80 30.47 -40.35
N LYS A 963 -28.18 30.36 -39.17
CA LYS A 963 -28.88 30.41 -37.87
C LYS A 963 -29.58 31.76 -37.61
N LEU A 964 -29.07 32.85 -38.17
CA LEU A 964 -29.77 34.15 -38.22
C LEU A 964 -30.87 34.22 -39.30
N ARG A 965 -30.99 33.21 -40.17
CA ARG A 965 -32.09 33.02 -41.13
C ARG A 965 -33.09 31.94 -40.71
N GLU A 966 -32.84 31.16 -39.66
CA GLU A 966 -33.78 30.18 -39.05
C GLU A 966 -35.05 30.82 -38.43
N GLY A 967 -35.38 32.06 -38.81
CA GLY A 967 -36.67 32.71 -38.59
C GLY A 967 -37.60 32.69 -39.81
N MET A 968 -37.23 32.04 -40.92
CA MET A 968 -38.09 31.84 -42.09
C MET A 968 -37.82 30.47 -42.73
N ASP A 969 -38.88 29.70 -42.98
CA ASP A 969 -38.78 28.34 -43.54
C ASP A 969 -38.16 28.30 -44.95
N LEU A 970 -37.33 27.26 -45.19
CA LEU A 970 -36.85 26.66 -46.47
C LEU A 970 -35.33 26.40 -46.46
N ILE A 971 -34.93 25.26 -45.88
CA ILE A 971 -33.66 24.57 -46.14
C ILE A 971 -34.00 23.10 -46.39
N ASP A 972 -33.46 22.48 -47.44
CA ASP A 972 -33.78 21.09 -47.80
C ASP A 972 -33.08 20.12 -46.82
N PRO A 973 -33.80 19.16 -46.19
CA PRO A 973 -33.19 18.20 -45.27
C PRO A 973 -32.03 17.39 -45.91
N LYS A 974 -32.03 17.20 -47.24
CA LYS A 974 -30.94 16.50 -47.95
C LYS A 974 -29.60 17.23 -47.90
N GLU A 975 -29.60 18.57 -47.89
CA GLU A 975 -28.35 19.33 -47.73
C GLU A 975 -27.80 19.16 -46.31
N LEU A 976 -28.69 19.17 -45.31
CA LEU A 976 -28.33 18.95 -43.90
C LEU A 976 -27.78 17.53 -43.66
N GLU A 977 -28.36 16.52 -44.30
CA GLU A 977 -27.85 15.15 -44.27
C GLU A 977 -26.54 14.99 -45.06
N SER A 978 -26.38 15.66 -46.20
CA SER A 978 -25.11 15.65 -46.95
C SER A 978 -23.98 16.30 -46.15
N MET A 979 -24.23 17.46 -45.55
CA MET A 979 -23.28 18.14 -44.64
C MET A 979 -22.91 17.27 -43.44
N ARG A 980 -23.86 16.51 -42.88
CA ARG A 980 -23.60 15.55 -41.78
C ARG A 980 -22.65 14.42 -42.21
N HIS A 981 -22.92 13.79 -43.34
CA HIS A 981 -22.04 12.73 -43.87
C HIS A 981 -20.64 13.26 -44.20
N GLN A 982 -20.52 14.44 -44.81
CA GLN A 982 -19.22 15.07 -45.08
C GLN A 982 -18.45 15.39 -43.79
N LEU A 983 -19.14 15.79 -42.71
CA LEU A 983 -18.50 16.02 -41.41
C LEU A 983 -18.01 14.71 -40.78
N GLU A 984 -18.81 13.64 -40.86
CA GLU A 984 -18.44 12.31 -40.36
C GLU A 984 -17.28 11.69 -41.15
N ASP A 985 -17.24 11.85 -42.48
CA ASP A 985 -16.12 11.39 -43.31
C ASP A 985 -14.85 12.22 -43.07
N ALA A 986 -14.97 13.53 -42.84
CA ALA A 986 -13.84 14.36 -42.41
C ALA A 986 -13.31 13.94 -41.02
N GLN A 987 -14.18 13.54 -40.09
CA GLN A 987 -13.77 12.98 -38.80
C GLN A 987 -13.09 11.60 -38.95
N ARG A 988 -13.63 10.71 -39.79
CA ARG A 988 -13.01 9.40 -40.12
C ARG A 988 -11.64 9.58 -40.78
N TRP A 989 -11.50 10.57 -41.67
CA TRP A 989 -10.22 10.89 -42.31
C TRP A 989 -9.21 11.46 -41.31
N ASN A 990 -9.61 12.38 -40.42
CA ASN A 990 -8.75 12.88 -39.34
C ASN A 990 -8.31 11.77 -38.38
N ALA A 991 -9.21 10.88 -37.97
CA ALA A 991 -8.85 9.73 -37.13
C ALA A 991 -7.86 8.79 -37.83
N SER A 992 -8.04 8.55 -39.14
CA SER A 992 -7.09 7.79 -39.97
C SER A 992 -5.75 8.51 -40.14
N LEU A 993 -5.74 9.84 -40.28
CA LEU A 993 -4.53 10.65 -40.37
C LEU A 993 -3.77 10.64 -39.04
N GLN A 994 -4.44 10.80 -37.90
CA GLN A 994 -3.83 10.68 -36.57
C GLN A 994 -3.30 9.26 -36.31
N ALA A 995 -4.02 8.22 -36.72
CA ALA A 995 -3.52 6.84 -36.65
C ALA A 995 -2.26 6.64 -37.51
N ARG A 996 -2.20 7.23 -38.72
CA ARG A 996 -1.00 7.21 -39.57
C ARG A 996 0.15 8.05 -39.01
N LEU A 997 -0.13 9.22 -38.40
CA LEU A 997 0.88 10.07 -37.76
C LEU A 997 1.47 9.38 -36.53
N GLY A 998 0.65 8.75 -35.68
CA GLY A 998 1.11 7.91 -34.58
C GLY A 998 1.93 6.71 -35.05
N ALA A 999 1.52 6.05 -36.14
CA ALA A 999 2.29 4.97 -36.77
C ALA A 999 3.63 5.44 -37.41
N ILE A 1000 3.75 6.72 -37.77
CA ILE A 1000 4.99 7.34 -38.24
C ILE A 1000 5.88 7.72 -37.07
N GLN A 1001 5.33 8.30 -35.99
CA GLN A 1001 6.06 8.57 -34.73
C GLN A 1001 6.64 7.26 -34.15
N ASN A 1002 5.84 6.19 -34.11
CA ASN A 1002 6.26 4.85 -33.68
C ASN A 1002 7.26 4.17 -34.65
N ARG A 1003 7.65 4.82 -35.75
CA ARG A 1003 8.74 4.40 -36.65
C ARG A 1003 9.93 5.38 -36.68
N GLY A 1004 9.84 6.50 -35.96
CA GLY A 1004 10.93 7.48 -35.85
C GLY A 1004 12.02 7.11 -34.84
N GLY A 1005 11.66 6.40 -33.76
CA GLY A 1005 12.60 5.97 -32.71
C GLY A 1005 13.04 4.52 -32.86
N GLY A 1006 14.00 4.22 -33.74
CA GLY A 1006 14.35 2.81 -34.00
C GLY A 1006 15.54 2.48 -34.90
N VAL A 1007 16.63 3.26 -34.93
CA VAL A 1007 17.86 2.88 -35.66
C VAL A 1007 19.14 3.22 -34.88
N GLY A 1008 19.83 2.17 -34.38
CA GLY A 1008 21.27 2.18 -34.06
C GLY A 1008 21.66 2.70 -32.67
N GLY A 1009 22.25 1.83 -31.85
CA GLY A 1009 22.78 2.19 -30.53
C GLY A 1009 23.31 1.00 -29.74
N ALA A 1010 24.42 0.40 -30.17
CA ALA A 1010 25.06 -0.73 -29.49
C ALA A 1010 26.51 -0.41 -29.09
N ASN A 1011 26.80 -0.59 -27.80
CA ASN A 1011 28.09 -0.65 -27.11
C ASN A 1011 29.14 0.47 -27.30
N ASP A 1012 29.30 1.22 -26.19
CA ASP A 1012 30.57 1.33 -25.42
C ASP A 1012 31.68 2.29 -25.90
N GLY A 1013 32.38 2.90 -24.92
CA GLY A 1013 33.64 3.63 -25.14
C GLY A 1013 33.66 5.13 -24.75
N GLY A 1014 33.99 5.42 -23.49
CA GLY A 1014 34.93 6.48 -23.07
C GLY A 1014 34.59 7.98 -23.23
N GLU A 1015 34.79 8.75 -22.16
CA GLU A 1015 34.81 10.23 -22.21
C GLU A 1015 35.98 10.75 -23.09
N THR A 1016 35.74 11.75 -23.96
CA THR A 1016 36.68 12.84 -24.32
C THR A 1016 35.99 13.87 -25.22
N LEU A 1017 35.68 15.06 -24.67
CA LEU A 1017 35.44 16.34 -25.37
C LEU A 1017 34.29 16.37 -26.43
N SER A 1018 33.71 17.50 -26.82
CA SER A 1018 33.43 18.81 -26.21
C SER A 1018 32.63 19.60 -27.26
N PHE A 1019 31.83 20.58 -26.85
CA PHE A 1019 31.42 21.73 -27.69
C PHE A 1019 30.67 21.41 -29.01
N ILE A 1020 29.34 21.33 -28.91
CA ILE A 1020 28.34 22.06 -29.75
C ILE A 1020 26.99 21.77 -29.08
N GLY A 1021 26.42 22.78 -28.40
CA GLY A 1021 25.24 22.65 -27.55
C GLY A 1021 24.57 23.98 -27.25
N ASP A 1022 24.84 24.97 -28.09
CA ASP A 1022 24.30 26.32 -28.08
C ASP A 1022 24.08 26.75 -29.55
N GLN A 1023 23.20 27.73 -29.77
CA GLN A 1023 22.83 28.28 -31.09
C GLN A 1023 21.96 27.41 -32.01
N THR A 1024 20.68 27.23 -31.64
CA THR A 1024 19.60 27.15 -32.66
C THR A 1024 18.36 28.00 -32.33
N SER A 1025 18.52 29.05 -31.51
CA SER A 1025 17.62 30.20 -31.60
C SER A 1025 18.10 31.09 -32.74
N TYR A 1026 17.58 30.87 -33.95
CA TYR A 1026 17.45 31.87 -35.03
C TYR A 1026 16.73 31.25 -36.23
N MET A 1027 15.44 31.58 -36.41
CA MET A 1027 14.92 32.12 -37.66
C MET A 1027 13.44 32.49 -37.50
N SER A 1028 13.18 33.79 -37.34
CA SER A 1028 11.96 34.40 -37.86
C SER A 1028 12.35 35.58 -38.75
N ILE A 1029 12.46 35.26 -40.04
CA ILE A 1029 12.24 36.12 -41.22
C ILE A 1029 12.82 37.54 -41.20
N CYS A 1030 13.73 37.82 -42.15
CA CYS A 1030 14.05 39.19 -42.55
C CYS A 1030 12.88 39.81 -43.31
N VAL A 1031 12.26 40.87 -42.78
CA VAL A 1031 11.34 41.75 -43.52
C VAL A 1031 11.89 43.17 -43.49
N GLY A 1032 11.96 43.78 -44.67
CA GLY A 1032 12.05 45.23 -44.96
C GLY A 1032 12.80 46.14 -43.99
N GLU A 1033 13.92 46.72 -44.45
CA GLU A 1033 14.50 47.92 -43.83
C GLU A 1033 13.47 49.06 -43.83
N GLY A 1034 13.13 49.55 -42.63
CA GLY A 1034 12.29 50.73 -42.42
C GLY A 1034 12.70 51.43 -41.14
N GLN A 1035 13.26 52.62 -41.26
CA GLN A 1035 13.57 53.47 -40.10
C GLN A 1035 12.30 54.18 -39.65
N ASP A 1036 12.00 54.15 -38.36
CA ASP A 1036 11.50 55.34 -37.67
C ASP A 1036 11.74 55.23 -36.15
N ASP A 1037 12.14 56.34 -35.53
CA ASP A 1037 12.25 56.47 -34.07
C ASP A 1037 10.89 56.90 -33.50
N GLY A 1038 10.32 56.13 -32.57
CA GLY A 1038 9.04 56.50 -31.98
C GLY A 1038 8.57 55.69 -30.78
N LEU A 1039 7.66 56.29 -30.00
CA LEU A 1039 6.83 55.67 -28.96
C LEU A 1039 7.56 55.11 -27.73
N SER A 1040 8.53 55.88 -27.20
CA SER A 1040 8.70 55.97 -25.74
C SER A 1040 7.72 56.98 -25.14
N GLU A 1041 6.41 56.71 -25.23
CA GLU A 1041 5.38 57.42 -24.45
C GLU A 1041 4.04 56.63 -24.50
N LEU A 1042 3.71 55.95 -23.41
CA LEU A 1042 2.34 55.52 -23.07
C LEU A 1042 2.01 56.16 -21.71
N SER A 1043 0.88 56.83 -21.63
CA SER A 1043 0.53 57.66 -20.48
C SER A 1043 -0.14 56.86 -19.37
N VAL A 1044 -0.08 57.40 -18.14
CA VAL A 1044 -0.76 56.82 -16.97
C VAL A 1044 -2.29 56.70 -17.19
N LEU A 1045 -2.86 57.53 -18.07
CA LEU A 1045 -4.28 57.49 -18.42
C LEU A 1045 -4.66 56.24 -19.22
N GLU A 1046 -3.79 55.73 -20.09
CA GLU A 1046 -4.06 54.53 -20.90
C GLU A 1046 -3.97 53.25 -20.06
N LEU A 1047 -3.07 53.23 -19.07
CA LEU A 1047 -3.06 52.20 -18.03
C LEU A 1047 -4.32 52.26 -17.14
N GLN A 1048 -4.83 53.46 -16.82
CA GLN A 1048 -6.09 53.59 -16.10
C GLN A 1048 -7.30 53.11 -16.92
N ASP A 1049 -7.40 53.48 -18.20
CA ASP A 1049 -8.47 53.02 -19.10
C ASP A 1049 -8.44 51.48 -19.26
N CYS A 1050 -7.26 50.89 -19.39
CA CYS A 1050 -7.08 49.43 -19.43
C CYS A 1050 -7.54 48.76 -18.12
N VAL A 1051 -7.19 49.31 -16.96
CA VAL A 1051 -7.65 48.81 -15.65
C VAL A 1051 -9.17 48.97 -15.49
N SER A 1052 -9.76 50.08 -15.92
CA SER A 1052 -11.21 50.28 -15.87
C SER A 1052 -11.96 49.29 -16.75
N ARG A 1053 -11.50 49.03 -17.98
CA ARG A 1053 -12.08 47.98 -18.86
C ARG A 1053 -11.98 46.58 -18.24
N LEU A 1054 -10.87 46.27 -17.57
CA LEU A 1054 -10.72 45.00 -16.85
C LEU A 1054 -11.63 44.89 -15.62
N GLN A 1055 -11.90 46.01 -14.92
CA GLN A 1055 -12.88 46.05 -13.83
C GLN A 1055 -14.32 45.91 -14.33
N GLU A 1056 -14.68 46.54 -15.46
CA GLU A 1056 -15.98 46.35 -16.11
C GLU A 1056 -16.18 44.89 -16.56
N LEU A 1057 -15.16 44.28 -17.19
CA LEU A 1057 -15.20 42.87 -17.59
C LEU A 1057 -15.37 41.93 -16.39
N ASN A 1058 -14.71 42.21 -15.27
CA ASN A 1058 -14.82 41.40 -14.06
C ASN A 1058 -16.20 41.53 -13.40
N ASN A 1059 -16.79 42.75 -13.39
CA ASN A 1059 -18.17 42.96 -12.94
C ASN A 1059 -19.19 42.23 -13.83
N GLU A 1060 -19.02 42.23 -15.15
CA GLU A 1060 -19.85 41.47 -16.10
C GLU A 1060 -19.75 39.95 -15.85
N LEU A 1061 -18.53 39.43 -15.58
CA LEU A 1061 -18.33 38.02 -15.23
C LEU A 1061 -18.96 37.65 -13.88
N GLN A 1062 -18.87 38.52 -12.87
CA GLN A 1062 -19.53 38.31 -11.57
C GLN A 1062 -21.06 38.34 -11.69
N ASN A 1063 -21.63 39.27 -12.47
CA ASN A 1063 -23.07 39.29 -12.76
C ASN A 1063 -23.54 38.01 -13.48
N ARG A 1064 -22.75 37.49 -14.42
CA ARG A 1064 -23.03 36.21 -15.11
C ARG A 1064 -22.96 35.01 -14.17
N LEU A 1065 -22.02 34.99 -13.22
CA LEU A 1065 -21.94 33.95 -12.20
C LEU A 1065 -23.18 33.96 -11.30
N SER A 1066 -23.60 35.12 -10.78
CA SER A 1066 -24.82 35.20 -9.98
C SER A 1066 -26.10 34.85 -10.76
N LEU A 1067 -26.16 35.15 -12.06
CA LEU A 1067 -27.24 34.70 -12.95
C LEU A 1067 -27.26 33.16 -13.11
N LEU A 1068 -26.10 32.54 -13.23
CA LEU A 1068 -25.97 31.07 -13.26
C LEU A 1068 -26.38 30.44 -11.91
N GLU A 1069 -25.92 30.99 -10.78
CA GLU A 1069 -26.31 30.54 -9.43
C GLU A 1069 -27.84 30.63 -9.20
N MET A 1070 -28.47 31.71 -9.63
CA MET A 1070 -29.94 31.84 -9.59
C MET A 1070 -30.63 30.81 -10.48
N SER A 1071 -30.13 30.58 -11.71
CA SER A 1071 -30.71 29.58 -12.61
C SER A 1071 -30.65 28.15 -12.06
N ALA A 1072 -29.55 27.80 -11.37
CA ALA A 1072 -29.37 26.50 -10.74
C ALA A 1072 -30.31 26.27 -9.53
N HIS A 1073 -30.66 27.34 -8.80
CA HIS A 1073 -31.62 27.26 -7.70
C HIS A 1073 -33.08 27.08 -8.16
N ASP A 1074 -33.45 27.63 -9.33
CA ASP A 1074 -34.78 27.48 -9.91
C ASP A 1074 -35.02 26.10 -10.57
N THR A 1075 -33.96 25.39 -10.96
CA THR A 1075 -34.05 24.00 -11.42
C THR A 1075 -34.29 23.01 -10.26
N TYR A 1076 -33.65 23.23 -9.11
CA TYR A 1076 -33.70 22.27 -7.99
C TYR A 1076 -35.05 22.21 -7.24
N ASN A 1077 -36.01 23.09 -7.57
CA ASN A 1077 -37.32 23.19 -6.91
C ASN A 1077 -38.50 22.66 -7.76
N LYS A 1078 -38.24 21.98 -8.90
CA LYS A 1078 -39.30 21.61 -9.87
C LYS A 1078 -39.51 20.11 -10.13
N GLU A 1079 -38.61 19.23 -9.72
CA GLU A 1079 -38.70 17.80 -10.08
C GLU A 1079 -39.43 16.92 -9.04
N ASP A 1080 -39.66 17.44 -7.83
CA ASP A 1080 -40.04 16.63 -6.66
C ASP A 1080 -41.57 16.53 -6.37
N GLN A 1081 -42.44 16.79 -7.36
CA GLN A 1081 -43.91 16.71 -7.20
C GLN A 1081 -44.69 16.19 -8.43
N VAL A 1082 -44.62 14.87 -8.70
CA VAL A 1082 -45.60 14.19 -9.58
C VAL A 1082 -46.08 12.84 -9.00
N MET A 1083 -47.20 12.91 -8.27
CA MET A 1083 -48.25 11.86 -8.16
C MET A 1083 -47.97 10.62 -7.23
N PRO A 1084 -48.96 9.77 -6.91
CA PRO A 1084 -50.14 10.14 -6.10
C PRO A 1084 -50.57 9.09 -5.03
N GLY A 1085 -51.31 9.47 -3.97
CA GLY A 1085 -52.15 8.47 -3.25
C GLY A 1085 -52.60 8.72 -1.80
N SER A 1086 -53.83 9.20 -1.62
CA SER A 1086 -54.78 8.87 -0.51
C SER A 1086 -54.31 8.86 0.97
N SER A 1087 -54.64 9.94 1.71
CA SER A 1087 -55.66 10.00 2.79
C SER A 1087 -55.85 8.87 3.84
N PRO A 1088 -56.37 9.15 5.08
CA PRO A 1088 -56.65 10.44 5.75
C PRO A 1088 -56.24 10.49 7.26
N TRP A 1089 -56.59 11.58 7.98
CA TRP A 1089 -57.27 11.63 9.32
C TRP A 1089 -56.86 12.83 10.22
N LYS A 1090 -57.86 13.39 10.94
CA LYS A 1090 -57.78 14.15 12.21
C LYS A 1090 -57.05 15.52 12.27
N GLN A 1091 -57.78 16.56 11.85
CA GLN A 1091 -58.35 17.60 12.74
C GLN A 1091 -57.77 17.75 14.18
N VAL A 1092 -57.27 18.97 14.50
CA VAL A 1092 -57.48 19.68 15.80
C VAL A 1092 -57.24 21.20 15.58
N ARG A 1093 -57.63 22.08 16.53
CA ARG A 1093 -57.71 23.55 16.37
C ARG A 1093 -56.75 24.31 17.30
N GLY A 1094 -56.35 25.53 16.91
CA GLY A 1094 -55.67 26.53 17.77
C GLY A 1094 -54.73 27.42 16.94
N HIS A 1095 -54.99 28.69 16.59
CA HIS A 1095 -55.88 29.75 17.07
C HIS A 1095 -55.33 30.69 18.17
N LYS A 1096 -54.33 31.52 17.79
CA LYS A 1096 -53.98 32.89 18.28
C LYS A 1096 -52.90 33.42 17.32
N ARG A 1097 -53.09 34.51 16.55
CA ARG A 1097 -53.19 35.94 16.90
C ARG A 1097 -51.95 36.48 17.66
N ASN A 1098 -51.21 37.37 16.98
CA ASN A 1098 -51.05 38.79 17.29
C ASN A 1098 -51.17 39.22 18.77
N SER A 1099 -50.32 40.09 19.31
CA SER A 1099 -49.32 40.98 18.67
C SER A 1099 -48.46 41.71 19.72
N CYS A 1100 -47.27 42.16 19.31
CA CYS A 1100 -46.52 43.36 19.74
C CYS A 1100 -46.36 43.66 21.25
N TRP A 1101 -45.14 43.99 21.68
CA TRP A 1101 -44.78 45.32 22.26
C TRP A 1101 -43.26 45.37 22.50
N ARG A 1102 -42.67 46.58 22.50
CA ARG A 1102 -41.24 46.78 22.78
C ARG A 1102 -40.99 46.93 24.29
N GLY A 1103 -39.89 46.36 24.77
CA GLY A 1103 -39.24 46.64 26.05
C GLY A 1103 -37.72 46.72 25.83
N VAL A 1104 -37.00 47.49 26.65
CA VAL A 1104 -35.58 47.86 26.46
C VAL A 1104 -34.83 47.77 27.79
N ASN A 1105 -33.54 47.40 27.72
CA ASN A 1105 -32.64 47.05 28.83
C ASN A 1105 -33.04 45.73 29.55
N VAL A 1106 -32.10 44.96 30.11
CA VAL A 1106 -30.64 45.19 30.27
C VAL A 1106 -29.84 44.50 29.16
#